data_AF-A0A6J0J6E5-F1
#
_entry.id   AF-A0A6J0J6E5-F1
#
_cell.length_a   1.000
_cell.length_b   1.000
_cell.length_c   1.000
_cell.angle_alpha   90.00
_cell.angle_beta   90.00
_cell.angle_gamma   90.00
#
_symmetry.space_group_name_H-M   'P 1'
#
loop_
_entity.id
_entity.type
_entity.pdbx_description
1 polymer ?
#
loop_
_entity_poly.entity_id
_entity_poly.type
_entity_poly.pdbx_seq_one_letter_code
_entity_poly.pdbx_strand_id
1 'polypeptide(L)'
;MAEQGEKDPEYPEYREYQRLEDCEEDSPPGEDEEELLLHVTEGPTDSWHHIKDLDSFFTKIYHFHQRNGFACVVLSDVLELVQFLFVVTFSTFLLCCVNYDVLFATRPLNQSHVPEHTKVTLPDAVLPAPQCARRLRGSGWLLFLLVLAGMVWLCRLVTALRRLVGYWEIRSFYIRALGIPADELCNHSWQSVQARLLALQRRQPLCVPRRELTELDIHHRILRFRNYTVAMVNKSLLPVRFHLPLLGPVVFLTRGLQFNLELLLFRGPAALFQNTWSLRPQVKRAGARRALARGLARAAVLLGVANLALCPCVLGWRLLLAFFSYAEGLKRAPGSLGARRWSLYARHYLRHFNELGHELQARLSRGHAPATKYMDSFSSPLLAVLARHVGFFAGSVLAVLIVLTVYDEDVLTVQHILTAITLLGLVVTVARSFIPDEHSVWCPEQLLQRVLAHVHYLPEHWQGRAGRAETRAEMAQLFQYKAVFILEELLSPLVTPLILIFAFPPRALDIVDFFRNFTVEVAGVGDICSFAQLDVRHHGNPQWLSGGHTEAPPERQAEHGKTELSLMRFALSNPRWRPPPPARRFLGHLHAQVTRDAATAPPARPLLAEGPLAASLLSEDSALAPEGLVASVLMASGLVARDPRFGQPCSTASATASLLASLRTPLGTPPGTPLPGQGRGAPDSPGEHLSPEERPALSESRLRSLSRSALLAEVASAEMSLHAIYLHQLHQQQQQPQGPGPQPAGGWVPTGTHKALFVTTGSAARASQLREMPLGGWAEEEEEEEEEEEEETMTMT
;
A
#
# COMPACT_ATOMS: atom_id res chain seq x y z
N MET A 1 -49.60 47.02 -28.16
CA MET A 1 -49.62 45.85 -29.07
C MET A 1 -48.30 45.86 -29.80
N ALA A 2 -47.31 45.10 -29.30
CA ALA A 2 -47.03 43.71 -29.71
C ALA A 2 -46.47 43.71 -31.15
N GLU A 3 -45.31 43.16 -31.50
CA GLU A 3 -44.33 42.27 -30.88
C GLU A 3 -43.05 42.42 -31.72
N GLN A 4 -41.87 42.27 -31.14
CA GLN A 4 -40.67 41.92 -31.90
C GLN A 4 -39.72 41.15 -30.98
N GLY A 5 -39.67 39.83 -31.20
CA GLY A 5 -38.77 38.92 -30.52
C GLY A 5 -38.08 38.04 -31.55
N GLU A 6 -36.79 38.30 -31.78
CA GLU A 6 -35.84 37.33 -32.32
C GLU A 6 -34.44 37.75 -31.88
N LYS A 7 -33.80 36.97 -31.01
CA LYS A 7 -32.36 37.04 -30.76
C LYS A 7 -31.84 35.73 -30.15
N ASP A 8 -30.81 35.20 -30.80
CA ASP A 8 -30.03 34.01 -30.46
C ASP A 8 -29.38 34.08 -29.07
N PRO A 9 -29.11 32.92 -28.42
CA PRO A 9 -28.42 32.89 -27.13
C PRO A 9 -26.89 32.91 -27.29
N GLU A 10 -26.28 33.91 -26.66
CA GLU A 10 -24.85 34.13 -26.49
C GLU A 10 -24.26 33.26 -25.36
N TYR A 11 -23.00 32.84 -25.52
CA TYR A 11 -22.22 31.95 -24.65
C TYR A 11 -22.02 32.51 -23.21
N PRO A 12 -22.01 31.69 -22.14
CA PRO A 12 -21.59 32.15 -20.83
C PRO A 12 -20.07 32.01 -20.62
N GLU A 13 -19.49 33.15 -20.26
CA GLU A 13 -18.10 33.44 -19.92
C GLU A 13 -17.68 32.82 -18.57
N TYR A 14 -16.38 32.56 -18.45
CA TYR A 14 -15.73 31.84 -17.35
C TYR A 14 -15.71 32.65 -16.04
N ARG A 15 -16.16 32.06 -14.92
CA ARG A 15 -15.90 32.61 -13.57
C ARG A 15 -14.56 32.09 -13.02
N GLU A 16 -13.64 33.03 -12.90
CA GLU A 16 -12.37 32.94 -12.21
C GLU A 16 -12.59 32.85 -10.68
N TYR A 17 -11.88 31.96 -9.99
CA TYR A 17 -11.97 31.81 -8.55
C TYR A 17 -11.08 32.87 -7.87
N GLN A 18 -11.69 34.00 -7.48
CA GLN A 18 -11.03 35.00 -6.64
C GLN A 18 -10.99 34.55 -5.16
N ARG A 19 -9.80 34.70 -4.57
CA ARG A 19 -9.51 34.59 -3.15
C ARG A 19 -10.11 35.82 -2.46
N LEU A 20 -11.05 35.63 -1.53
CA LEU A 20 -11.63 36.73 -0.76
C LEU A 20 -10.58 37.29 0.21
N GLU A 21 -10.39 38.61 0.15
CA GLU A 21 -9.64 39.44 1.08
C GLU A 21 -10.44 39.64 2.38
N ASP A 22 -9.72 39.91 3.47
CA ASP A 22 -10.23 40.11 4.82
C ASP A 22 -11.12 41.36 4.90
N CYS A 23 -12.32 41.24 5.50
CA CYS A 23 -13.12 42.38 5.95
C CYS A 23 -13.38 42.25 7.45
N GLU A 24 -13.00 43.29 8.19
CA GLU A 24 -13.37 43.56 9.58
C GLU A 24 -14.82 44.06 9.68
N GLU A 25 -15.45 43.67 10.81
CA GLU A 25 -16.62 44.22 11.54
C GLU A 25 -17.76 44.96 10.82
N ASP A 26 -18.98 44.42 10.94
CA ASP A 26 -20.11 45.13 11.57
C ASP A 26 -21.33 44.19 11.77
N SER A 27 -21.86 44.13 12.98
CA SER A 27 -23.06 43.35 13.34
C SER A 27 -24.30 44.24 13.38
N PRO A 28 -25.45 43.85 12.79
CA PRO A 28 -26.73 44.47 13.12
C PRO A 28 -27.56 43.62 14.12
N PRO A 29 -28.42 44.26 14.93
CA PRO A 29 -29.12 43.62 16.05
C PRO A 29 -30.34 42.81 15.60
N GLY A 30 -30.80 41.93 16.51
CA GLY A 30 -31.68 40.81 16.23
C GLY A 30 -33.10 41.12 15.78
N GLU A 31 -33.65 40.15 15.05
CA GLU A 31 -35.08 39.92 14.83
C GLU A 31 -35.33 38.41 14.95
N ASP A 32 -35.88 38.04 16.10
CA ASP A 32 -36.86 36.99 16.39
C ASP A 32 -36.83 35.67 15.59
N GLU A 33 -36.46 34.62 16.32
CA GLU A 33 -36.61 33.21 15.95
C GLU A 33 -38.10 32.83 15.84
N GLU A 34 -38.66 32.85 14.62
CA GLU A 34 -39.80 31.98 14.31
C GLU A 34 -39.27 30.60 13.92
N GLU A 35 -39.15 29.76 14.95
CA GLU A 35 -38.97 28.32 14.87
C GLU A 35 -40.12 27.71 14.04
N LEU A 36 -39.91 27.56 12.74
CA LEU A 36 -40.81 26.84 11.84
C LEU A 36 -40.77 25.35 12.22
N LEU A 37 -41.55 24.99 13.24
CA LEU A 37 -41.82 23.63 13.69
C LEU A 37 -42.55 22.86 12.58
N LEU A 38 -41.76 22.29 11.66
CA LEU A 38 -42.24 21.35 10.67
C LEU A 38 -42.52 20.03 11.40
N HIS A 39 -43.78 19.84 11.79
CA HIS A 39 -44.29 18.63 12.44
C HIS A 39 -44.17 17.45 11.45
N VAL A 40 -43.04 16.74 11.51
CA VAL A 40 -42.84 15.49 10.78
C VAL A 40 -43.59 14.40 11.54
N THR A 41 -44.69 13.91 10.97
CA THR A 41 -45.41 12.73 11.47
C THR A 41 -44.44 11.56 11.63
N GLU A 42 -44.41 10.98 12.84
CA GLU A 42 -43.59 9.83 13.23
C GLU A 42 -43.89 8.61 12.35
N GLY A 43 -43.15 8.48 11.24
CA GLY A 43 -42.84 7.19 10.64
C GLY A 43 -41.72 6.48 11.42
N PRO A 44 -41.54 5.16 11.27
CA PRO A 44 -40.55 4.42 12.06
C PRO A 44 -39.18 5.08 11.90
N THR A 45 -38.57 5.41 13.04
CA THR A 45 -37.35 6.21 13.17
C THR A 45 -36.15 5.57 12.46
N ASP A 46 -36.02 5.78 11.16
CA ASP A 46 -34.78 5.56 10.44
C ASP A 46 -33.81 6.71 10.78
N SER A 47 -33.04 6.50 11.84
CA SER A 47 -32.15 7.45 12.53
C SER A 47 -30.95 8.01 11.74
N TRP A 48 -30.98 8.02 10.41
CA TRP A 48 -29.80 8.21 9.55
C TRP A 48 -29.72 9.58 8.87
N HIS A 49 -30.64 10.48 9.20
CA HIS A 49 -30.78 11.79 8.54
C HIS A 49 -29.74 12.85 8.96
N HIS A 50 -29.02 12.66 10.08
CA HIS A 50 -28.06 13.64 10.62
C HIS A 50 -26.83 12.99 11.29
N ILE A 51 -25.92 12.45 10.48
CA ILE A 51 -24.68 11.83 11.00
C ILE A 51 -23.63 12.93 11.24
N LYS A 52 -23.24 13.14 12.51
CA LYS A 52 -22.27 14.18 12.92
C LYS A 52 -20.85 13.94 12.39
N ASP A 53 -20.37 12.70 12.38
CA ASP A 53 -19.03 12.32 11.86
C ASP A 53 -19.16 11.34 10.68
N LEU A 54 -19.30 11.92 9.49
CA LEU A 54 -19.39 11.17 8.23
C LEU A 54 -18.09 10.41 7.90
N ASP A 55 -16.93 10.92 8.30
CA ASP A 55 -15.64 10.30 7.98
C ASP A 55 -15.48 8.98 8.75
N SER A 56 -15.78 9.00 10.05
CA SER A 56 -15.84 7.78 10.87
C SER A 56 -16.91 6.82 10.35
N PHE A 57 -18.07 7.34 9.94
CA PHE A 57 -19.16 6.54 9.40
C PHE A 57 -18.79 5.77 8.12
N PHE A 58 -18.30 6.45 7.08
CA PHE A 58 -17.88 5.79 5.84
C PHE A 58 -16.69 4.86 6.05
N THR A 59 -15.76 5.24 6.94
CA THR A 59 -14.63 4.39 7.31
C THR A 59 -15.10 3.08 7.95
N LYS A 60 -16.11 3.13 8.85
CA LYS A 60 -16.70 1.93 9.45
C LYS A 60 -17.47 1.10 8.43
N ILE A 61 -18.24 1.72 7.52
CA ILE A 61 -18.93 1.01 6.42
C ILE A 61 -17.93 0.23 5.57
N TYR A 62 -16.84 0.89 5.17
CA TYR A 62 -15.77 0.27 4.40
C TYR A 62 -15.12 -0.88 5.18
N HIS A 63 -14.73 -0.66 6.44
CA HIS A 63 -14.11 -1.72 7.24
C HIS A 63 -15.05 -2.90 7.54
N PHE A 64 -16.34 -2.65 7.70
CA PHE A 64 -17.35 -3.69 7.89
C PHE A 64 -17.41 -4.62 6.67
N HIS A 65 -17.42 -4.05 5.46
CA HIS A 65 -17.34 -4.82 4.22
C HIS A 65 -16.02 -5.59 4.11
N GLN A 66 -14.89 -4.92 4.32
CA GLN A 66 -13.56 -5.56 4.18
C GLN A 66 -13.28 -6.64 5.24
N ARG A 67 -14.01 -6.66 6.36
CA ARG A 67 -13.93 -7.69 7.40
C ARG A 67 -14.99 -8.78 7.22
N ASN A 68 -15.70 -8.82 6.10
CA ASN A 68 -16.73 -9.81 5.79
C ASN A 68 -17.88 -9.85 6.82
N GLY A 69 -18.25 -8.69 7.37
CA GLY A 69 -19.44 -8.52 8.19
C GLY A 69 -19.23 -8.66 9.70
N PHE A 70 -20.36 -8.60 10.44
CA PHE A 70 -20.35 -8.43 11.90
C PHE A 70 -19.76 -9.62 12.66
N ALA A 71 -20.11 -10.86 12.26
CA ALA A 71 -19.67 -12.06 12.97
C ALA A 71 -18.14 -12.22 12.93
N CYS A 72 -17.52 -11.97 11.77
CA CYS A 72 -16.08 -11.99 11.61
C CYS A 72 -15.39 -10.87 12.43
N VAL A 73 -16.00 -9.68 12.52
CA VAL A 73 -15.50 -8.59 13.38
C VAL A 73 -15.52 -9.01 14.86
N VAL A 74 -16.64 -9.55 15.35
CA VAL A 74 -16.77 -10.01 16.74
C VAL A 74 -15.76 -11.11 17.04
N LEU A 75 -15.70 -12.14 16.18
CA LEU A 75 -14.80 -13.27 16.38
C LEU A 75 -13.34 -12.82 16.39
N SER A 76 -12.94 -11.93 15.47
CA SER A 76 -11.59 -11.37 15.44
C SER A 76 -11.26 -10.59 16.71
N ASP A 77 -12.15 -9.67 17.14
CA ASP A 77 -11.93 -8.85 18.32
C ASP A 77 -11.86 -9.71 19.61
N VAL A 78 -12.69 -10.76 19.73
CA VAL A 78 -12.68 -11.71 20.85
C VAL A 78 -11.38 -12.53 20.85
N LEU A 79 -10.99 -13.10 19.71
CA LEU A 79 -9.77 -13.91 19.62
C LEU A 79 -8.51 -13.08 19.87
N GLU A 80 -8.46 -11.80 19.45
CA GLU A 80 -7.35 -10.90 19.78
C GLU A 80 -7.24 -10.63 21.30
N LEU A 81 -8.36 -10.50 22.01
CA LEU A 81 -8.38 -10.33 23.48
C LEU A 81 -7.95 -11.61 24.20
N VAL A 82 -8.41 -12.76 23.73
CA VAL A 82 -8.01 -14.08 24.25
C VAL A 82 -6.53 -14.32 24.00
N GLN A 83 -6.02 -13.98 22.82
CA GLN A 83 -4.60 -14.11 22.49
C GLN A 83 -3.72 -13.30 23.45
N PHE A 84 -4.11 -12.05 23.78
CA PHE A 84 -3.39 -11.24 24.76
C PHE A 84 -3.36 -11.92 26.14
N LEU A 85 -4.52 -12.37 26.62
CA LEU A 85 -4.64 -13.05 27.91
C LEU A 85 -3.81 -14.33 27.95
N PHE A 86 -3.84 -15.12 26.87
CA PHE A 86 -3.07 -16.35 26.74
C PHE A 86 -1.56 -16.08 26.84
N VAL A 87 -1.05 -15.10 26.07
CA VAL A 87 0.40 -14.78 26.08
C VAL A 87 0.86 -14.35 27.47
N VAL A 88 0.10 -13.49 28.16
CA VAL A 88 0.47 -13.00 29.50
C VAL A 88 0.38 -14.12 30.55
N THR A 89 -0.72 -14.88 30.56
CA THR A 89 -0.94 -15.95 31.55
C THR A 89 0.02 -17.11 31.34
N PHE A 90 0.25 -17.55 30.11
CA PHE A 90 1.17 -18.63 29.79
C PHE A 90 2.62 -18.25 30.10
N SER A 91 3.05 -17.02 29.78
CA SER A 91 4.40 -16.56 30.12
C SER A 91 4.60 -16.51 31.64
N THR A 92 3.60 -16.02 32.37
CA THR A 92 3.63 -15.97 33.85
C THR A 92 3.67 -17.38 34.46
N PHE A 93 2.90 -18.32 33.89
CA PHE A 93 2.91 -19.72 34.29
C PHE A 93 4.29 -20.35 34.11
N LEU A 94 4.94 -20.13 32.95
CA LEU A 94 6.28 -20.64 32.68
C LEU A 94 7.35 -20.04 33.61
N LEU A 95 7.18 -18.80 34.06
CA LEU A 95 8.13 -18.13 34.96
C LEU A 95 7.94 -18.54 36.44
N CYS A 96 6.70 -18.75 36.90
CA CYS A 96 6.41 -18.90 38.33
C CYS A 96 5.98 -20.31 38.75
N CYS A 97 5.28 -21.04 37.89
CA CYS A 97 4.64 -22.30 38.26
C CYS A 97 5.42 -23.54 37.82
N VAL A 98 6.40 -23.41 36.91
CA VAL A 98 7.22 -24.54 36.44
C VAL A 98 8.50 -24.64 37.26
N ASN A 99 8.75 -25.82 37.84
CA ASN A 99 10.00 -26.14 38.50
C ASN A 99 10.98 -26.80 37.52
N TYR A 100 11.86 -25.98 36.93
CA TYR A 100 12.84 -26.44 35.96
C TYR A 100 13.87 -27.43 36.53
N ASP A 101 14.13 -27.43 37.85
CA ASP A 101 15.07 -28.38 38.46
C ASP A 101 14.56 -29.83 38.40
N VAL A 102 13.26 -30.01 38.61
CA VAL A 102 12.60 -31.32 38.50
C VAL A 102 12.43 -31.70 37.03
N LEU A 103 12.07 -30.74 36.17
CA LEU A 103 11.90 -30.97 34.73
C LEU A 103 13.20 -31.39 34.03
N PHE A 104 14.33 -30.79 34.43
CA PHE A 104 15.65 -31.12 33.88
C PHE A 104 16.38 -32.23 34.66
N ALA A 105 15.71 -32.86 35.63
CA ALA A 105 16.26 -33.92 36.48
C ALA A 105 17.59 -33.54 37.17
N THR A 106 17.79 -32.26 37.50
CA THR A 106 18.97 -31.77 38.23
C THR A 106 18.88 -32.07 39.73
N ARG A 107 17.68 -32.38 40.23
CA ARG A 107 17.44 -32.93 41.57
C ARG A 107 16.64 -34.22 41.48
N PRO A 108 17.10 -35.34 42.07
CA PRO A 108 16.24 -36.50 42.25
C PRO A 108 15.06 -36.14 43.16
N LEU A 109 13.89 -36.69 42.89
CA LEU A 109 12.74 -36.57 43.78
C LEU A 109 13.16 -37.11 45.16
N ASN A 110 13.08 -36.29 46.20
CA ASN A 110 13.33 -36.66 47.60
C ASN A 110 12.24 -37.59 48.16
N GLN A 111 11.83 -38.61 47.38
CA GLN A 111 11.01 -39.72 47.86
C GLN A 111 11.95 -40.91 48.06
N SER A 112 12.56 -40.94 49.23
CA SER A 112 13.10 -42.17 49.81
C SER A 112 11.99 -43.23 49.79
N HIS A 113 12.19 -44.28 48.97
CA HIS A 113 11.30 -45.44 48.72
C HIS A 113 10.32 -45.35 47.52
N VAL A 114 10.81 -45.18 46.28
CA VAL A 114 10.12 -45.64 45.05
C VAL A 114 11.19 -46.11 44.02
N PRO A 115 10.96 -47.18 43.22
CA PRO A 115 11.98 -47.82 42.37
C PRO A 115 12.54 -46.91 41.27
N GLU A 116 13.77 -47.21 40.82
CA GLU A 116 14.63 -46.49 39.84
C GLU A 116 14.04 -46.18 38.44
N HIS A 117 12.72 -46.33 38.21
CA HIS A 117 12.08 -46.21 36.89
C HIS A 117 10.79 -45.37 36.83
N THR A 118 10.47 -44.55 37.83
CA THR A 118 9.36 -43.59 37.67
C THR A 118 9.77 -42.43 36.75
N LYS A 119 9.32 -42.51 35.49
CA LYS A 119 9.46 -41.41 34.52
C LYS A 119 8.79 -40.15 35.09
N VAL A 120 9.56 -39.06 35.21
CA VAL A 120 9.04 -37.75 35.64
C VAL A 120 7.90 -37.35 34.71
N THR A 121 6.73 -37.09 35.28
CA THR A 121 5.57 -36.66 34.51
C THR A 121 5.49 -35.14 34.49
N LEU A 122 4.86 -34.57 33.45
CA LEU A 122 4.66 -33.12 33.34
C LEU A 122 4.00 -32.48 34.59
N PRO A 123 2.97 -33.09 35.21
CA PRO A 123 2.39 -32.60 36.45
C PRO A 123 3.37 -32.50 37.62
N ASP A 124 4.40 -33.37 37.69
CA ASP A 124 5.38 -33.36 38.78
C ASP A 124 6.28 -32.11 38.74
N ALA A 125 6.48 -31.54 37.55
CA ALA A 125 7.22 -30.30 37.36
C ALA A 125 6.36 -29.05 37.63
N VAL A 126 5.04 -29.18 37.73
CA VAL A 126 4.13 -28.05 37.97
C VAL A 126 3.88 -27.90 39.47
N LEU A 127 4.24 -26.73 39.99
CA LEU A 127 4.04 -26.41 41.41
C LEU A 127 2.54 -26.33 41.75
N PRO A 128 2.12 -26.77 42.96
CA PRO A 128 0.76 -26.58 43.43
C PRO A 128 0.35 -25.11 43.40
N ALA A 129 -0.92 -24.84 43.04
CA ALA A 129 -1.49 -23.50 42.95
C ALA A 129 -1.16 -22.54 44.13
N PRO A 130 -1.24 -22.94 45.42
CA PRO A 130 -0.90 -22.04 46.52
C PRO A 130 0.59 -21.65 46.56
N GLN A 131 1.49 -22.56 46.16
CA GLN A 131 2.92 -22.28 46.12
C GLN A 131 3.27 -21.36 44.95
N CYS A 132 2.63 -21.56 43.78
CA CYS A 132 2.80 -20.64 42.65
C CYS A 132 2.27 -19.24 42.99
N ALA A 133 1.09 -19.14 43.60
CA ALA A 133 0.55 -17.85 44.05
C ALA A 133 1.47 -17.13 45.06
N ARG A 134 2.12 -17.88 45.95
CA ARG A 134 3.10 -17.31 46.89
C ARG A 134 4.34 -16.77 46.17
N ARG A 135 4.88 -17.49 45.19
CA ARG A 135 6.01 -17.01 44.36
C ARG A 135 5.64 -15.75 43.59
N LEU A 136 4.43 -15.74 43.00
CA LEU A 136 3.93 -14.59 42.26
C LEU A 136 3.80 -13.34 43.15
N ARG A 137 3.24 -13.48 44.36
CA ARG A 137 3.16 -12.40 45.35
C ARG A 137 4.52 -11.98 45.91
N GLY A 138 5.48 -12.91 45.97
CA GLY A 138 6.85 -12.62 46.42
C GLY A 138 7.62 -11.73 45.45
N SER A 139 7.30 -11.77 44.16
CA SER A 139 7.90 -10.91 43.13
C SER A 139 7.09 -9.64 42.87
N GLY A 140 7.36 -8.57 43.62
CA GLY A 140 6.65 -7.28 43.46
C GLY A 140 6.70 -6.71 42.04
N TRP A 141 7.83 -6.86 41.34
CA TRP A 141 7.98 -6.43 39.94
C TRP A 141 7.04 -7.16 38.97
N LEU A 142 6.93 -8.49 39.09
CA LEU A 142 6.04 -9.27 38.23
C LEU A 142 4.57 -8.96 38.51
N LEU A 143 4.22 -8.74 39.79
CA LEU A 143 2.90 -8.29 40.17
C LEU A 143 2.57 -6.93 39.53
N PHE A 144 3.51 -5.97 39.57
CA PHE A 144 3.34 -4.68 38.89
C PHE A 144 3.11 -4.84 37.39
N LEU A 145 3.92 -5.67 36.71
CA LEU A 145 3.74 -5.95 35.27
C LEU A 145 2.38 -6.59 34.95
N LEU A 146 1.89 -7.50 35.81
CA LEU A 146 0.57 -8.12 35.65
C LEU A 146 -0.57 -7.12 35.85
N VAL A 147 -0.45 -6.22 36.83
CA VAL A 147 -1.44 -5.14 37.04
C VAL A 147 -1.47 -4.23 35.82
N LEU A 148 -0.31 -3.81 35.32
CA LEU A 148 -0.20 -2.99 34.11
C LEU A 148 -0.80 -3.71 32.89
N ALA A 149 -0.48 -4.99 32.69
CA ALA A 149 -1.05 -5.80 31.61
C ALA A 149 -2.57 -5.96 31.74
N GLY A 150 -3.09 -6.12 32.97
CA GLY A 150 -4.52 -6.17 33.27
C GLY A 150 -5.23 -4.86 32.94
N MET A 151 -4.64 -3.72 33.28
CA MET A 151 -5.15 -2.39 32.92
C MET A 151 -5.19 -2.20 31.40
N VAL A 152 -4.12 -2.56 30.69
CA VAL A 152 -4.07 -2.51 29.22
C VAL A 152 -5.14 -3.42 28.60
N TRP A 153 -5.31 -4.64 29.12
CA TRP A 153 -6.35 -5.55 28.67
C TRP A 153 -7.75 -4.98 28.88
N LEU A 154 -8.03 -4.39 30.04
CA LEU A 154 -9.31 -3.75 30.33
C LEU A 154 -9.57 -2.56 29.39
N CYS A 155 -8.58 -1.71 29.13
CA CYS A 155 -8.69 -0.63 28.15
C CYS A 155 -8.99 -1.18 26.74
N ARG A 156 -8.35 -2.29 26.33
CA ARG A 156 -8.62 -2.95 25.05
C ARG A 156 -10.03 -3.54 25.01
N LEU A 157 -10.51 -4.14 26.10
CA LEU A 157 -11.86 -4.68 26.21
C LEU A 157 -12.90 -3.57 26.06
N VAL A 158 -12.79 -2.48 26.83
CA VAL A 158 -13.69 -1.32 26.74
C VAL A 158 -13.69 -0.74 25.33
N THR A 159 -12.52 -0.61 24.71
CA THR A 159 -12.41 -0.14 23.32
C THR A 159 -13.08 -1.10 22.34
N ALA A 160 -12.88 -2.41 22.47
CA ALA A 160 -13.53 -3.42 21.64
C ALA A 160 -15.07 -3.35 21.78
N LEU A 161 -15.59 -3.24 23.00
CA LEU A 161 -17.03 -3.10 23.26
C LEU A 161 -17.61 -1.84 22.59
N ARG A 162 -16.95 -0.68 22.73
CA ARG A 162 -17.38 0.55 22.03
C ARG A 162 -17.38 0.40 20.51
N ARG A 163 -16.37 -0.30 19.95
CA ARG A 163 -16.34 -0.60 18.51
C ARG A 163 -17.48 -1.52 18.09
N LEU A 164 -17.80 -2.54 18.89
CA LEU A 164 -18.89 -3.47 18.60
C LEU A 164 -20.25 -2.78 18.54
N VAL A 165 -20.53 -1.87 19.47
CA VAL A 165 -21.74 -1.04 19.42
C VAL A 165 -21.79 -0.24 18.12
N GLY A 166 -20.70 0.42 17.75
CA GLY A 166 -20.63 1.16 16.49
C GLY A 166 -20.80 0.28 15.24
N TYR A 167 -20.27 -0.96 15.23
CA TYR A 167 -20.48 -1.89 14.12
C TYR A 167 -21.87 -2.52 14.09
N TRP A 168 -22.56 -2.59 15.22
CA TRP A 168 -23.95 -3.04 15.28
C TRP A 168 -24.89 -2.05 14.60
N GLU A 169 -24.66 -0.75 14.80
CA GLU A 169 -25.33 0.30 14.04
C GLU A 169 -25.09 0.11 12.54
N ILE A 170 -23.83 -0.03 12.11
CA ILE A 170 -23.49 -0.26 10.70
C ILE A 170 -24.12 -1.55 10.15
N ARG A 171 -24.19 -2.63 10.93
CA ARG A 171 -24.91 -3.85 10.52
C ARG A 171 -26.38 -3.52 10.20
N SER A 172 -27.03 -2.74 11.06
CA SER A 172 -28.40 -2.29 10.83
C SER A 172 -28.52 -1.42 9.58
N PHE A 173 -27.50 -0.59 9.28
CA PHE A 173 -27.44 0.17 8.02
C PHE A 173 -27.49 -0.72 6.78
N TYR A 174 -26.64 -1.75 6.77
CA TYR A 174 -26.48 -2.63 5.62
C TYR A 174 -27.80 -3.37 5.33
N ILE A 175 -28.44 -3.86 6.39
CA ILE A 175 -29.68 -4.63 6.27
C ILE A 175 -30.86 -3.72 5.91
N ARG A 176 -31.06 -2.61 6.63
CA ARG A 176 -32.27 -1.78 6.48
C ARG A 176 -32.18 -0.76 5.35
N ALA A 177 -31.05 -0.06 5.22
CA ALA A 177 -30.92 1.06 4.29
C ALA A 177 -30.31 0.66 2.94
N LEU A 178 -29.25 -0.16 2.94
CA LEU A 178 -28.64 -0.65 1.69
C LEU A 178 -29.38 -1.85 1.07
N GLY A 179 -30.21 -2.53 1.86
CA GLY A 179 -30.92 -3.75 1.46
C GLY A 179 -30.00 -4.92 1.15
N ILE A 180 -28.88 -5.04 1.86
CA ILE A 180 -27.91 -6.14 1.73
C ILE A 180 -28.02 -7.02 2.98
N PRO A 181 -28.51 -8.26 2.87
CA PRO A 181 -28.56 -9.19 3.99
C PRO A 181 -27.14 -9.61 4.41
N ALA A 182 -27.00 -10.02 5.68
CA ALA A 182 -25.69 -10.36 6.24
C ALA A 182 -24.99 -11.51 5.49
N ASP A 183 -25.75 -12.46 4.96
CA ASP A 183 -25.24 -13.66 4.29
C ASP A 183 -24.72 -13.38 2.87
N GLU A 184 -25.22 -12.33 2.21
CA GLU A 184 -24.83 -11.98 0.84
C GLU A 184 -23.68 -10.96 0.78
N LEU A 185 -23.26 -10.41 1.93
CA LEU A 185 -22.23 -9.36 1.98
C LEU A 185 -20.93 -9.78 1.27
N CYS A 186 -20.52 -11.04 1.41
CA CYS A 186 -19.31 -11.58 0.79
C CYS A 186 -19.40 -11.67 -0.74
N ASN A 187 -20.62 -11.70 -1.30
CA ASN A 187 -20.84 -11.80 -2.75
C ASN A 187 -20.85 -10.43 -3.42
N HIS A 188 -20.95 -9.35 -2.63
CA HIS A 188 -20.92 -7.99 -3.14
C HIS A 188 -19.49 -7.47 -3.21
N SER A 189 -19.15 -6.85 -4.34
CA SER A 189 -17.92 -6.05 -4.44
C SER A 189 -18.12 -4.69 -3.79
N TRP A 190 -17.02 -4.04 -3.38
CA TRP A 190 -17.06 -2.68 -2.83
C TRP A 190 -17.73 -1.69 -3.80
N GLN A 191 -17.49 -1.84 -5.10
CA GLN A 191 -18.12 -1.02 -6.15
C GLN A 191 -19.66 -1.17 -6.15
N SER A 192 -20.18 -2.36 -5.87
CA SER A 192 -21.63 -2.58 -5.70
C SER A 192 -22.17 -1.86 -4.46
N VAL A 193 -21.45 -1.91 -3.34
CA VAL A 193 -21.82 -1.22 -2.10
C VAL A 193 -21.79 0.29 -2.30
N GLN A 194 -20.73 0.82 -2.89
CA GLN A 194 -20.56 2.24 -3.20
C GLN A 194 -21.67 2.75 -4.13
N ALA A 195 -22.03 1.99 -5.18
CA ALA A 195 -23.14 2.32 -6.05
C ALA A 195 -24.49 2.42 -5.30
N ARG A 196 -24.73 1.52 -4.34
CA ARG A 196 -25.94 1.54 -3.50
C ARG A 196 -25.93 2.69 -2.51
N LEU A 197 -24.78 3.06 -1.93
CA LEU A 197 -24.64 4.24 -1.07
C LEU A 197 -25.02 5.52 -1.84
N LEU A 198 -24.55 5.65 -3.07
CA LEU A 198 -24.87 6.81 -3.93
C LEU A 198 -26.34 6.84 -4.34
N ALA A 199 -26.94 5.67 -4.60
CA ALA A 199 -28.37 5.56 -4.88
C ALA A 199 -29.24 5.90 -3.65
N LEU A 200 -28.79 5.48 -2.46
CA LEU A 200 -29.45 5.78 -1.19
C LEU A 200 -29.42 7.28 -0.89
N GLN A 201 -28.28 7.95 -1.11
CA GLN A 201 -28.15 9.40 -0.90
C GLN A 201 -29.19 10.21 -1.69
N ARG A 202 -29.58 9.75 -2.89
CA ARG A 202 -30.60 10.41 -3.71
C ARG A 202 -32.01 10.30 -3.12
N ARG A 203 -32.26 9.26 -2.32
CA ARG A 203 -33.56 8.97 -1.69
C ARG A 203 -33.65 9.53 -0.27
N GLN A 204 -32.55 9.43 0.48
CA GLN A 204 -32.41 9.90 1.85
C GLN A 204 -31.10 10.69 1.95
N PRO A 205 -31.13 12.00 2.19
CA PRO A 205 -29.91 12.77 2.34
C PRO A 205 -29.22 12.36 3.65
N LEU A 206 -28.10 11.62 3.55
CA LEU A 206 -27.23 11.33 4.69
C LEU A 206 -26.38 12.55 5.10
N CYS A 207 -26.40 13.63 4.30
CA CYS A 207 -25.57 14.82 4.41
C CYS A 207 -26.42 16.09 4.30
N VAL A 208 -26.27 17.02 5.24
CA VAL A 208 -27.11 18.24 5.36
C VAL A 208 -26.74 19.39 4.39
N PRO A 209 -25.51 19.55 3.83
CA PRO A 209 -25.25 20.67 2.92
C PRO A 209 -25.24 20.38 1.40
N ARG A 210 -25.13 19.12 0.93
CA ARG A 210 -24.97 18.80 -0.51
C ARG A 210 -26.11 17.95 -1.07
N ARG A 211 -26.67 18.38 -2.21
CA ARG A 211 -27.70 17.66 -2.97
C ARG A 211 -27.19 16.35 -3.62
N GLU A 212 -25.89 16.22 -3.90
CA GLU A 212 -25.32 15.01 -4.51
C GLU A 212 -23.93 14.65 -3.91
N LEU A 213 -23.78 13.40 -3.46
CA LEU A 213 -22.50 12.81 -3.04
C LEU A 213 -21.82 12.18 -4.27
N THR A 214 -20.53 12.41 -4.46
CA THR A 214 -19.77 11.78 -5.55
C THR A 214 -18.96 10.57 -5.07
N GLU A 215 -18.56 9.72 -6.01
CA GLU A 215 -17.63 8.60 -5.75
C GLU A 215 -16.31 9.08 -5.13
N LEU A 216 -15.81 10.22 -5.60
CA LEU A 216 -14.59 10.85 -5.09
C LEU A 216 -14.75 11.35 -3.65
N ASP A 217 -15.89 11.94 -3.31
CA ASP A 217 -16.16 12.41 -1.93
C ASP A 217 -16.10 11.26 -0.92
N ILE A 218 -16.65 10.08 -1.25
CA ILE A 218 -16.56 8.88 -0.39
C ILE A 218 -15.10 8.49 -0.16
N HIS A 219 -14.29 8.51 -1.21
CA HIS A 219 -12.86 8.20 -1.12
C HIS A 219 -12.10 9.23 -0.28
N HIS A 220 -12.39 10.53 -0.45
CA HIS A 220 -11.78 11.59 0.36
C HIS A 220 -12.05 11.39 1.85
N ARG A 221 -13.28 11.00 2.22
CA ARG A 221 -13.65 10.74 3.62
C ARG A 221 -12.95 9.52 4.21
N ILE A 222 -12.92 8.40 3.47
CA ILE A 222 -12.26 7.16 3.94
C ILE A 222 -10.73 7.33 4.01
N LEU A 223 -10.15 8.09 3.07
CA LEU A 223 -8.72 8.14 2.85
C LEU A 223 -8.05 9.46 3.25
N ARG A 224 -8.75 10.39 3.89
CA ARG A 224 -8.25 11.74 4.24
C ARG A 224 -6.81 11.72 4.77
N PHE A 225 -6.58 11.06 5.90
CA PHE A 225 -5.25 10.99 6.53
C PHE A 225 -4.26 10.11 5.76
N ARG A 226 -4.76 9.11 5.02
CA ARG A 226 -3.93 8.26 4.18
C ARG A 226 -3.34 9.04 3.01
N ASN A 227 -4.12 9.91 2.37
CA ASN A 227 -3.66 10.76 1.29
C ASN A 227 -2.57 11.75 1.74
N TYR A 228 -2.70 12.35 2.93
CA TYR A 228 -1.62 13.15 3.53
C TYR A 228 -0.35 12.34 3.76
N THR A 229 -0.47 11.12 4.30
CA THR A 229 0.69 10.23 4.52
C THR A 229 1.39 9.89 3.20
N VAL A 230 0.62 9.56 2.16
CA VAL A 230 1.12 9.25 0.82
C VAL A 230 1.84 10.46 0.21
N ALA A 231 1.28 11.66 0.33
CA ALA A 231 1.88 12.89 -0.16
C ALA A 231 3.19 13.23 0.59
N MET A 232 3.22 13.12 1.92
CA MET A 232 4.43 13.36 2.72
C MET A 232 5.54 12.36 2.42
N VAL A 233 5.20 11.09 2.12
CA VAL A 233 6.17 10.09 1.67
C VAL A 233 6.69 10.40 0.27
N ASN A 234 5.81 10.82 -0.66
CA ASN A 234 6.20 11.19 -2.02
C ASN A 234 7.14 12.41 -2.02
N LYS A 235 6.83 13.43 -1.20
CA LYS A 235 7.67 14.63 -1.01
C LYS A 235 8.86 14.43 -0.06
N SER A 236 9.12 13.18 0.37
CA SER A 236 10.23 12.84 1.26
C SER A 236 10.30 13.66 2.56
N LEU A 237 9.15 14.09 3.11
CA LEU A 237 9.07 14.95 4.30
C LEU A 237 9.27 14.16 5.60
N LEU A 238 8.78 12.93 5.67
CA LEU A 238 8.90 12.11 6.87
C LEU A 238 10.35 11.64 7.08
N PRO A 239 10.89 11.69 8.33
CA PRO A 239 12.24 11.24 8.64
C PRO A 239 12.31 9.70 8.70
N VAL A 240 12.25 9.05 7.54
CA VAL A 240 12.26 7.58 7.42
C VAL A 240 13.50 7.03 6.72
N ARG A 241 14.29 7.89 6.06
CA ARG A 241 15.53 7.51 5.35
C ARG A 241 16.75 7.93 6.18
N PHE A 242 17.63 6.98 6.48
CA PHE A 242 18.84 7.20 7.28
C PHE A 242 20.06 6.61 6.57
N HIS A 243 21.23 7.20 6.77
CA HIS A 243 22.49 6.66 6.28
C HIS A 243 23.29 6.14 7.47
N LEU A 244 23.45 4.82 7.55
CA LEU A 244 24.22 4.16 8.61
C LEU A 244 25.63 3.85 8.11
N PRO A 245 26.69 4.04 8.93
CA PRO A 245 28.09 3.96 8.49
C PRO A 245 28.50 2.57 7.96
N LEU A 246 27.79 1.50 8.34
CA LEU A 246 28.10 0.12 7.92
C LEU A 246 27.06 -0.47 6.94
N LEU A 247 25.81 -0.01 7.00
CA LEU A 247 24.69 -0.58 6.23
C LEU A 247 24.29 0.27 5.02
N GLY A 248 24.79 1.51 4.93
CA GLY A 248 24.43 2.45 3.87
C GLY A 248 23.03 3.06 4.07
N PRO A 249 22.31 3.39 2.98
CA PRO A 249 20.98 3.97 3.06
C PRO A 249 19.94 2.93 3.49
N VAL A 250 19.29 3.17 4.62
CA VAL A 250 18.25 2.32 5.21
C VAL A 250 16.95 3.11 5.33
N VAL A 251 15.83 2.44 5.08
CA VAL A 251 14.49 3.00 5.28
C VAL A 251 13.85 2.36 6.50
N PHE A 252 13.54 3.14 7.52
CA PHE A 252 12.92 2.67 8.75
C PHE A 252 11.52 3.25 8.91
N LEU A 253 10.51 2.46 8.53
CA LEU A 253 9.10 2.78 8.76
C LEU A 253 8.37 1.54 9.27
N THR A 254 8.26 1.41 10.59
CA THR A 254 7.55 0.33 11.27
C THR A 254 6.11 0.71 11.59
N ARG A 255 5.29 -0.26 11.98
CA ARG A 255 3.92 -0.01 12.46
C ARG A 255 3.91 0.88 13.71
N GLY A 256 4.90 0.73 14.58
CA GLY A 256 5.07 1.53 15.79
C GLY A 256 5.37 3.01 15.48
N LEU A 257 6.31 3.28 14.57
CA LEU A 257 6.60 4.64 14.13
C LEU A 257 5.39 5.25 13.40
N GLN A 258 4.76 4.50 12.51
CA GLN A 258 3.56 4.96 11.80
C GLN A 258 2.44 5.36 12.78
N PHE A 259 2.18 4.55 13.81
CA PHE A 259 1.18 4.86 14.82
C PHE A 259 1.48 6.18 15.54
N ASN A 260 2.74 6.39 15.93
CA ASN A 260 3.16 7.62 16.60
C ASN A 260 3.06 8.85 15.69
N LEU A 261 3.41 8.73 14.41
CA LEU A 261 3.23 9.80 13.42
C LEU A 261 1.75 10.12 13.21
N GLU A 262 0.88 9.11 13.11
CA GLU A 262 -0.57 9.32 12.99
C GLU A 262 -1.15 9.99 14.24
N LEU A 263 -0.68 9.61 15.43
CA LEU A 263 -1.07 10.24 16.69
C LEU A 263 -0.61 11.70 16.72
N LEU A 264 0.64 11.97 16.37
CA LEU A 264 1.21 13.31 16.41
C LEU A 264 0.56 14.27 15.40
N LEU A 265 0.27 13.80 14.18
CA LEU A 265 -0.18 14.68 13.10
C LEU A 265 -1.72 14.79 13.01
N PHE A 266 -2.46 13.73 13.31
CA PHE A 266 -3.90 13.66 12.98
C PHE A 266 -4.84 13.46 14.18
N ARG A 267 -4.44 12.71 15.22
CA ARG A 267 -5.39 12.25 16.26
C ARG A 267 -5.12 12.73 17.68
N GLY A 268 -3.91 13.15 17.98
CA GLY A 268 -3.49 13.53 19.32
C GLY A 268 -3.97 14.93 19.73
N PRO A 269 -3.81 15.29 21.01
CA PRO A 269 -4.23 16.60 21.52
C PRO A 269 -3.44 17.76 20.90
N ALA A 270 -2.21 17.50 20.45
CA ALA A 270 -1.35 18.45 19.75
C ALA A 270 -1.42 18.30 18.21
N ALA A 271 -2.34 17.49 17.69
CA ALA A 271 -2.47 17.27 16.24
C ALA A 271 -2.89 18.55 15.51
N LEU A 272 -2.51 18.63 14.23
CA LEU A 272 -2.82 19.77 13.37
C LEU A 272 -4.31 19.84 13.01
N PHE A 273 -5.01 18.71 13.07
CA PHE A 273 -6.44 18.62 12.93
C PHE A 273 -7.14 18.94 14.27
N GLN A 274 -8.20 19.75 14.21
CA GLN A 274 -9.06 20.00 15.38
C GLN A 274 -10.09 18.86 15.51
N ASN A 275 -10.73 18.52 14.38
CA ASN A 275 -11.72 17.45 14.26
C ASN A 275 -11.28 16.48 13.15
N THR A 276 -12.01 15.38 12.94
CA THR A 276 -11.68 14.38 11.90
C THR A 276 -11.59 14.98 10.48
N TRP A 277 -12.27 16.10 10.22
CA TRP A 277 -12.43 16.69 8.88
C TRP A 277 -11.88 18.12 8.70
N SER A 278 -11.44 18.81 9.76
CA SER A 278 -11.04 20.21 9.69
C SER A 278 -9.71 20.46 10.40
N LEU A 279 -8.83 21.20 9.72
CA LEU A 279 -7.53 21.62 10.22
C LEU A 279 -7.72 22.81 11.18
N ARG A 280 -6.84 22.95 12.17
CA ARG A 280 -6.86 24.14 13.04
C ARG A 280 -6.69 25.40 12.18
N PRO A 281 -7.53 26.44 12.36
CA PRO A 281 -7.44 27.67 11.57
C PRO A 281 -6.06 28.34 11.64
N GLN A 282 -5.36 28.19 12.78
CA GLN A 282 -4.00 28.70 12.97
C GLN A 282 -3.00 28.14 11.95
N VAL A 283 -3.18 26.89 11.49
CA VAL A 283 -2.29 26.26 10.49
C VAL A 283 -2.43 26.91 9.11
N LYS A 284 -3.63 27.44 8.81
CA LYS A 284 -3.89 28.16 7.55
C LYS A 284 -3.23 29.56 7.55
N ARG A 285 -2.95 30.14 8.72
CA ARG A 285 -2.35 31.49 8.85
C ARG A 285 -0.82 31.44 8.73
N ALA A 286 -0.24 32.32 7.90
CA ALA A 286 1.21 32.37 7.67
C ALA A 286 2.02 32.82 8.89
N GLY A 287 1.50 33.79 9.66
CA GLY A 287 2.20 34.37 10.82
C GLY A 287 2.48 33.38 11.96
N ALA A 288 1.62 32.37 12.14
CA ALA A 288 1.72 31.41 13.24
C ALA A 288 2.69 30.24 12.98
N ARG A 289 3.26 30.11 11.75
CA ARG A 289 3.98 28.90 11.31
C ARG A 289 5.11 28.46 12.25
N ARG A 290 5.92 29.40 12.75
CA ARG A 290 7.06 29.08 13.63
C ARG A 290 6.61 28.66 15.03
N ALA A 291 5.53 29.24 15.54
CA ALA A 291 4.96 28.88 16.83
C ALA A 291 4.33 27.47 16.78
N LEU A 292 3.58 27.18 15.71
CA LEU A 292 3.03 25.85 15.43
C LEU A 292 4.11 24.79 15.26
N ALA A 293 5.17 25.09 14.50
CA ALA A 293 6.29 24.18 14.33
C ALA A 293 7.00 23.87 15.65
N ARG A 294 7.22 24.88 16.50
CA ARG A 294 7.75 24.70 17.87
C ARG A 294 6.80 23.88 18.74
N GLY A 295 5.50 24.09 18.65
CA GLY A 295 4.49 23.29 19.35
C GLY A 295 4.52 21.82 18.93
N LEU A 296 4.56 21.56 17.61
CA LEU A 296 4.62 20.22 17.05
C LEU A 296 5.92 19.49 17.40
N ALA A 297 7.06 20.20 17.36
CA ALA A 297 8.35 19.66 17.78
C ALA A 297 8.37 19.28 19.27
N ARG A 298 7.86 20.15 20.15
CA ARG A 298 7.72 19.84 21.59
C ARG A 298 6.82 18.64 21.83
N ALA A 299 5.69 18.55 21.13
CA ALA A 299 4.79 17.40 21.21
C ALA A 299 5.47 16.10 20.74
N ALA A 300 6.29 16.16 19.68
CA ALA A 300 7.06 15.02 19.19
C ALA A 300 8.08 14.53 20.24
N VAL A 301 8.81 15.46 20.87
CA VAL A 301 9.78 15.14 21.93
C VAL A 301 9.07 14.54 23.14
N LEU A 302 7.96 15.14 23.61
CA LEU A 302 7.19 14.60 24.74
C LEU A 302 6.66 13.19 24.45
N LEU A 303 6.11 12.98 23.25
CA LEU A 303 5.66 11.66 22.81
C LEU A 303 6.84 10.67 22.71
N GLY A 304 8.00 11.13 22.26
CA GLY A 304 9.23 10.35 22.23
C GLY A 304 9.69 9.92 23.63
N VAL A 305 9.69 10.83 24.60
CA VAL A 305 10.02 10.53 26.01
C VAL A 305 9.02 9.55 26.62
N ALA A 306 7.72 9.71 26.35
CA ALA A 306 6.69 8.76 26.78
C ALA A 306 6.91 7.36 26.18
N ASN A 307 7.26 7.27 24.89
CA ASN A 307 7.61 5.99 24.26
C ASN A 307 8.89 5.37 24.86
N LEU A 308 9.88 6.20 25.22
CA LEU A 308 11.11 5.73 25.87
C LEU A 308 10.82 5.14 27.26
N ALA A 309 9.95 5.78 28.05
CA ALA A 309 9.51 5.27 29.34
C ALA A 309 8.74 3.93 29.22
N LEU A 310 7.90 3.79 28.18
CA LEU A 310 7.15 2.56 27.90
C LEU A 310 7.98 1.47 27.18
N CYS A 311 9.17 1.81 26.70
CA CYS A 311 10.03 0.93 25.91
C CYS A 311 10.25 -0.46 26.52
N PRO A 312 10.65 -0.64 27.80
CA PRO A 312 10.90 -1.98 28.35
C PRO A 312 9.65 -2.87 28.31
N CYS A 313 8.47 -2.32 28.60
CA CYS A 313 7.21 -3.07 28.57
C CYS A 313 6.82 -3.44 27.14
N VAL A 314 6.90 -2.49 26.20
CA VAL A 314 6.56 -2.73 24.79
C VAL A 314 7.54 -3.71 24.16
N LEU A 315 8.83 -3.60 24.43
CA LEU A 315 9.85 -4.52 23.94
C LEU A 315 9.64 -5.93 24.48
N GLY A 316 9.38 -6.08 25.78
CA GLY A 316 9.03 -7.37 26.39
C GLY A 316 7.82 -8.02 25.73
N TRP A 317 6.74 -7.26 25.51
CA TRP A 317 5.56 -7.72 24.78
C TRP A 317 5.89 -8.16 23.34
N ARG A 318 6.69 -7.37 22.60
CA ARG A 318 7.08 -7.68 21.22
C ARG A 318 7.95 -8.94 21.14
N LEU A 319 8.88 -9.13 22.08
CA LEU A 319 9.71 -10.35 22.19
C LEU A 319 8.84 -11.59 22.41
N LEU A 320 7.94 -11.55 23.40
CA LEU A 320 7.05 -12.67 23.70
C LEU A 320 6.16 -13.02 22.51
N LEU A 321 5.55 -12.00 21.89
CA LEU A 321 4.68 -12.21 20.73
C LEU A 321 5.47 -12.76 19.52
N ALA A 322 6.68 -12.25 19.27
CA ALA A 322 7.53 -12.74 18.19
C ALA A 322 7.93 -14.20 18.43
N PHE A 323 8.30 -14.56 19.66
CA PHE A 323 8.61 -15.93 20.03
C PHE A 323 7.43 -16.88 19.79
N PHE A 324 6.26 -16.58 20.37
CA PHE A 324 5.08 -17.45 20.22
C PHE A 324 4.53 -17.51 18.79
N SER A 325 4.74 -16.47 17.97
CA SER A 325 4.21 -16.44 16.60
C SER A 325 5.15 -17.06 15.56
N TYR A 326 6.47 -17.00 15.77
CA TYR A 326 7.45 -17.38 14.74
C TYR A 326 8.37 -18.54 15.12
N ALA A 327 8.46 -18.93 16.39
CA ALA A 327 9.36 -20.03 16.80
C ALA A 327 9.00 -21.37 16.12
N GLU A 328 7.70 -21.68 15.99
CA GLU A 328 7.24 -22.89 15.28
C GLU A 328 7.61 -22.82 13.79
N GLY A 329 7.36 -21.68 13.14
CA GLY A 329 7.69 -21.46 11.74
C GLY A 329 9.19 -21.58 11.44
N LEU A 330 10.04 -21.15 12.37
CA LEU A 330 11.50 -21.30 12.27
C LEU A 330 11.91 -22.79 12.27
N LYS A 331 11.28 -23.61 13.13
CA LYS A 331 11.55 -25.06 13.19
C LYS A 331 10.99 -25.80 11.97
N ARG A 332 9.76 -25.46 11.54
CA ARG A 332 9.06 -26.18 10.48
C ARG A 332 9.59 -25.86 9.09
N ALA A 333 9.79 -24.58 8.79
CA ALA A 333 10.16 -24.10 7.47
C ALA A 333 11.02 -22.83 7.59
N PRO A 334 12.33 -22.95 7.90
CA PRO A 334 13.21 -21.79 8.06
C PRO A 334 13.28 -20.91 6.80
N GLY A 335 13.14 -21.51 5.62
CA GLY A 335 13.07 -20.79 4.34
C GLY A 335 11.90 -19.79 4.24
N SER A 336 10.85 -19.95 5.05
CA SER A 336 9.72 -19.01 5.08
C SER A 336 10.09 -17.61 5.61
N LEU A 337 11.17 -17.51 6.40
CA LEU A 337 11.72 -16.23 6.86
C LEU A 337 12.60 -15.54 5.81
N GLY A 338 13.17 -16.33 4.89
CA GLY A 338 13.86 -15.87 3.69
C GLY A 338 12.90 -15.39 2.58
N ALA A 339 11.61 -15.68 2.70
CA ALA A 339 10.61 -15.12 1.80
C ALA A 339 10.54 -13.59 1.92
N ARG A 340 10.21 -12.94 0.81
CA ARG A 340 10.13 -11.47 0.72
C ARG A 340 8.69 -10.97 0.80
N ARG A 341 8.55 -9.72 1.25
CA ARG A 341 7.27 -9.03 1.40
C ARG A 341 7.43 -7.55 1.06
N TRP A 342 6.35 -6.94 0.59
CA TRP A 342 6.26 -5.49 0.46
C TRP A 342 6.40 -4.82 1.83
N SER A 343 7.36 -3.90 1.95
CA SER A 343 7.61 -3.13 3.16
C SER A 343 6.46 -2.17 3.45
N LEU A 344 6.35 -1.69 4.69
CA LEU A 344 5.34 -0.70 5.05
C LEU A 344 5.60 0.63 4.33
N TYR A 345 6.87 0.97 4.11
CA TYR A 345 7.28 2.08 3.26
C TYR A 345 6.78 1.92 1.82
N ALA A 346 6.98 0.75 1.21
CA ALA A 346 6.49 0.46 -0.14
C ALA A 346 4.98 0.64 -0.26
N ARG A 347 4.22 0.25 0.76
CA ARG A 347 2.75 0.41 0.78
C ARG A 347 2.29 1.87 0.75
N HIS A 348 3.11 2.84 1.16
CA HIS A 348 2.80 4.27 1.03
C HIS A 348 3.43 4.89 -0.22
N TYR A 349 4.66 4.48 -0.54
CA TYR A 349 5.38 4.95 -1.73
C TYR A 349 4.64 4.57 -3.03
N LEU A 350 4.25 3.29 -3.15
CA LEU A 350 3.59 2.73 -4.34
C LEU A 350 2.08 3.01 -4.41
N ARG A 351 1.49 3.58 -3.36
CA ARG A 351 0.05 3.84 -3.29
C ARG A 351 -0.32 5.08 -4.09
N HIS A 352 -1.37 4.99 -4.90
CA HIS A 352 -1.98 6.10 -5.63
C HIS A 352 -2.80 6.98 -4.67
N PHE A 353 -3.04 8.23 -5.05
CA PHE A 353 -4.02 9.06 -4.34
C PHE A 353 -5.43 8.47 -4.52
N ASN A 354 -6.24 8.51 -3.46
CA ASN A 354 -7.59 7.94 -3.42
C ASN A 354 -7.68 6.43 -3.73
N GLU A 355 -6.60 5.68 -3.56
CA GLU A 355 -6.63 4.22 -3.68
C GLU A 355 -7.02 3.57 -2.36
N LEU A 356 -8.06 2.73 -2.37
CA LEU A 356 -8.51 1.97 -1.19
C LEU A 356 -7.53 0.84 -0.82
N GLY A 357 -7.60 0.38 0.43
CA GLY A 357 -6.63 -0.60 0.95
C GLY A 357 -6.65 -1.95 0.24
N HIS A 358 -7.84 -2.43 -0.13
CA HIS A 358 -7.99 -3.71 -0.82
C HIS A 358 -7.50 -3.66 -2.28
N GLU A 359 -7.70 -2.54 -2.96
CA GLU A 359 -7.21 -2.35 -4.33
C GLU A 359 -5.67 -2.32 -4.38
N LEU A 360 -5.05 -1.62 -3.42
CA LEU A 360 -3.59 -1.64 -3.26
C LEU A 360 -3.09 -3.05 -2.99
N GLN A 361 -3.75 -3.77 -2.08
CA GLN A 361 -3.36 -5.13 -1.76
C GLN A 361 -3.50 -6.05 -2.98
N ALA A 362 -4.59 -5.97 -3.74
CA ALA A 362 -4.79 -6.76 -4.96
C ALA A 362 -3.66 -6.54 -5.96
N ARG A 363 -3.25 -5.29 -6.16
CA ARG A 363 -2.16 -4.93 -7.05
C ARG A 363 -0.79 -5.43 -6.58
N LEU A 364 -0.47 -5.20 -5.31
CA LEU A 364 0.78 -5.67 -4.71
C LEU A 364 0.85 -7.21 -4.66
N SER A 365 -0.29 -7.89 -4.51
CA SER A 365 -0.37 -9.35 -4.62
C SER A 365 -0.02 -9.84 -6.02
N ARG A 366 -0.57 -9.21 -7.07
CA ARG A 366 -0.23 -9.55 -8.47
C ARG A 366 1.24 -9.27 -8.80
N GLY A 367 1.79 -8.16 -8.31
CA GLY A 367 3.22 -7.83 -8.45
C GLY A 367 4.17 -8.68 -7.60
N HIS A 368 3.69 -9.52 -6.66
CA HIS A 368 4.56 -10.24 -5.72
C HIS A 368 5.38 -11.34 -6.41
N ALA A 369 4.75 -12.14 -7.27
CA ALA A 369 5.43 -13.21 -8.00
C ALA A 369 6.54 -12.69 -8.94
N PRO A 370 6.30 -11.69 -9.83
CA PRO A 370 7.37 -11.15 -10.67
C PRO A 370 8.47 -10.46 -9.85
N ALA A 371 8.14 -9.78 -8.75
CA ALA A 371 9.14 -9.15 -7.87
C ALA A 371 10.03 -10.19 -7.17
N THR A 372 9.45 -11.32 -6.77
CA THR A 372 10.19 -12.45 -6.18
C THR A 372 11.17 -13.03 -7.20
N LYS A 373 10.70 -13.35 -8.43
CA LYS A 373 11.58 -13.83 -9.51
C LYS A 373 12.71 -12.85 -9.84
N TYR A 374 12.41 -11.55 -9.85
CA TYR A 374 13.43 -10.51 -10.05
C TYR A 374 14.51 -10.56 -8.96
N MET A 375 14.11 -10.58 -7.67
CA MET A 375 15.09 -10.58 -6.57
C MET A 375 15.86 -11.90 -6.46
N ASP A 376 15.25 -13.03 -6.79
CA ASP A 376 15.89 -14.35 -6.75
C ASP A 376 16.93 -14.51 -7.89
N SER A 377 16.78 -13.74 -8.98
CA SER A 377 17.78 -13.67 -10.06
C SER A 377 19.14 -13.11 -9.62
N PHE A 378 19.21 -12.50 -8.42
CA PHE A 378 20.42 -11.88 -7.87
C PHE A 378 20.92 -12.60 -6.61
N SER A 379 21.05 -13.92 -6.67
CA SER A 379 21.68 -14.72 -5.61
C SER A 379 23.14 -14.33 -5.40
N SER A 380 23.59 -14.23 -4.14
CA SER A 380 24.99 -13.97 -3.84
C SER A 380 25.82 -15.26 -4.01
N PRO A 381 26.85 -15.26 -4.88
CA PRO A 381 27.64 -16.48 -5.15
C PRO A 381 28.40 -16.96 -3.92
N LEU A 382 28.91 -16.05 -3.09
CA LEU A 382 29.61 -16.38 -1.85
C LEU A 382 28.70 -17.13 -0.86
N LEU A 383 27.46 -16.65 -0.68
CA LEU A 383 26.49 -17.29 0.20
C LEU A 383 26.10 -18.69 -0.32
N ALA A 384 25.92 -18.83 -1.63
CA ALA A 384 25.62 -20.12 -2.25
C ALA A 384 26.77 -21.14 -2.07
N VAL A 385 28.02 -20.71 -2.21
CA VAL A 385 29.20 -21.56 -1.95
C VAL A 385 29.25 -21.99 -0.49
N LEU A 386 29.09 -21.05 0.46
CA LEU A 386 29.04 -21.37 1.89
C LEU A 386 27.90 -22.34 2.22
N ALA A 387 26.70 -22.08 1.70
CA ALA A 387 25.51 -22.91 1.93
C ALA A 387 25.71 -24.35 1.42
N ARG A 388 26.31 -24.54 0.24
CA ARG A 388 26.62 -25.87 -0.30
C ARG A 388 27.58 -26.65 0.60
N HIS A 389 28.66 -26.03 1.06
CA HIS A 389 29.67 -26.71 1.90
C HIS A 389 29.15 -26.98 3.31
N VAL A 390 28.52 -26.00 3.95
CA VAL A 390 27.90 -26.17 5.28
C VAL A 390 26.81 -27.24 5.23
N GLY A 391 25.97 -27.23 4.19
CA GLY A 391 24.95 -28.25 3.97
C GLY A 391 25.53 -29.66 3.75
N PHE A 392 26.66 -29.77 3.04
CA PHE A 392 27.36 -31.05 2.84
C PHE A 392 27.95 -31.60 4.15
N PHE A 393 28.70 -30.80 4.91
CA PHE A 393 29.30 -31.24 6.16
C PHE A 393 28.24 -31.61 7.21
N ALA A 394 27.24 -30.75 7.42
CA ALA A 394 26.16 -31.03 8.36
C ALA A 394 25.31 -32.24 7.91
N GLY A 395 25.03 -32.35 6.61
CA GLY A 395 24.29 -33.47 6.04
C GLY A 395 25.02 -34.80 6.14
N SER A 396 26.34 -34.80 5.99
CA SER A 396 27.17 -36.01 6.10
C SER A 396 27.17 -36.57 7.53
N VAL A 397 27.39 -35.70 8.53
CA VAL A 397 27.31 -36.09 9.95
C VAL A 397 25.89 -36.56 10.30
N LEU A 398 24.87 -35.84 9.84
CA LEU A 398 23.47 -36.22 10.07
C LEU A 398 23.14 -37.58 9.45
N ALA A 399 23.60 -37.87 8.23
CA ALA A 399 23.36 -39.15 7.57
C ALA A 399 23.97 -40.32 8.34
N VAL A 400 25.22 -40.16 8.84
CA VAL A 400 25.87 -41.18 9.68
C VAL A 400 25.08 -41.41 10.97
N LEU A 401 24.65 -40.34 11.64
CA LEU A 401 23.84 -40.46 12.86
C LEU A 401 22.50 -41.15 12.57
N ILE A 402 21.83 -40.83 11.47
CA ILE A 402 20.58 -41.50 11.07
C ILE A 402 20.82 -43.00 10.83
N VAL A 403 21.87 -43.37 10.09
CA VAL A 403 22.19 -44.78 9.84
C VAL A 403 22.48 -45.53 11.14
N LEU A 404 23.24 -44.93 12.06
CA LEU A 404 23.50 -45.53 13.36
C LEU A 404 22.22 -45.70 14.19
N THR A 405 21.31 -44.72 14.18
CA THR A 405 20.02 -44.83 14.88
C THR A 405 19.07 -45.87 14.27
N VAL A 406 19.19 -46.13 12.97
CA VAL A 406 18.39 -47.19 12.30
C VAL A 406 19.02 -48.57 12.54
N TYR A 407 20.34 -48.65 12.64
CA TYR A 407 21.05 -49.87 12.97
C TYR A 407 20.79 -50.30 14.42
N ASP A 408 20.83 -49.33 15.34
CA ASP A 408 20.60 -49.55 16.77
C ASP A 408 19.84 -48.35 17.37
N GLU A 409 18.65 -48.60 17.90
CA GLU A 409 17.81 -47.58 18.52
C GLU A 409 18.42 -47.01 19.80
N ASP A 410 19.30 -47.76 20.48
CA ASP A 410 19.95 -47.34 21.73
C ASP A 410 20.85 -46.10 21.53
N VAL A 411 21.28 -45.85 20.30
CA VAL A 411 22.01 -44.63 19.91
C VAL A 411 21.21 -43.36 20.23
N LEU A 412 19.87 -43.39 20.20
CA LEU A 412 19.04 -42.23 20.56
C LEU A 412 19.10 -41.89 22.06
N THR A 413 19.46 -42.85 22.91
CA THR A 413 19.55 -42.66 24.36
C THR A 413 20.87 -41.99 24.79
N VAL A 414 21.87 -42.00 23.92
CA VAL A 414 23.18 -41.39 24.17
C VAL A 414 23.05 -39.86 24.29
N GLN A 415 23.79 -39.30 25.23
CA GLN A 415 23.76 -37.88 25.54
C GLN A 415 23.99 -37.02 24.28
N HIS A 416 23.15 -36.01 24.11
CA HIS A 416 23.17 -35.05 23.01
C HIS A 416 22.84 -35.57 21.60
N ILE A 417 22.73 -36.87 21.32
CA ILE A 417 22.51 -37.35 19.94
C ILE A 417 21.20 -36.81 19.35
N LEU A 418 20.09 -36.84 20.09
CA LEU A 418 18.82 -36.27 19.62
C LEU A 418 18.90 -34.76 19.37
N THR A 419 19.61 -34.03 20.23
CA THR A 419 19.81 -32.57 20.07
C THR A 419 20.74 -32.26 18.89
N ALA A 420 21.76 -33.10 18.65
CA ALA A 420 22.64 -33.00 17.49
C ALA A 420 21.89 -33.28 16.19
N ILE A 421 21.08 -34.35 16.12
CA ILE A 421 20.24 -34.68 14.96
C ILE A 421 19.29 -33.52 14.62
N THR A 422 18.60 -32.97 15.63
CA THR A 422 17.67 -31.85 15.41
C THR A 422 18.36 -30.56 14.99
N LEU A 423 19.51 -30.22 15.58
CA LEU A 423 20.29 -29.04 15.20
C LEU A 423 20.91 -29.20 13.81
N LEU A 424 21.52 -30.35 13.51
CA LEU A 424 22.09 -30.64 12.19
C LEU A 424 21.00 -30.64 11.11
N GLY A 425 19.82 -31.19 11.39
CA GLY A 425 18.65 -31.11 10.50
C GLY A 425 18.21 -29.67 10.23
N LEU A 426 18.20 -28.82 11.26
CA LEU A 426 17.93 -27.39 11.10
C LEU A 426 19.01 -26.70 10.25
N VAL A 427 20.29 -26.97 10.51
CA VAL A 427 21.41 -26.39 9.73
C VAL A 427 21.33 -26.81 8.27
N VAL A 428 21.04 -28.09 7.98
CA VAL A 428 20.88 -28.59 6.60
C VAL A 428 19.71 -27.91 5.90
N THR A 429 18.54 -27.82 6.55
CA THR A 429 17.36 -27.18 5.95
C THR A 429 17.57 -25.68 5.70
N VAL A 430 18.23 -24.96 6.61
CA VAL A 430 18.63 -23.57 6.42
C VAL A 430 19.63 -23.43 5.27
N ALA A 431 20.68 -24.25 5.25
CA ALA A 431 21.69 -24.23 4.19
C ALA A 431 21.07 -24.48 2.81
N ARG A 432 20.18 -25.49 2.69
CA ARG A 432 19.45 -25.77 1.44
C ARG A 432 18.57 -24.61 0.99
N SER A 433 18.03 -23.80 1.92
CA SER A 433 17.20 -22.63 1.56
C SER A 433 17.97 -21.47 0.90
N PHE A 434 19.30 -21.44 1.05
CA PHE A 434 20.16 -20.42 0.43
C PHE A 434 20.78 -20.86 -0.90
N ILE A 435 20.59 -22.12 -1.31
CA ILE A 435 21.07 -22.63 -2.59
C ILE A 435 20.06 -22.20 -3.67
N PRO A 436 20.46 -21.38 -4.65
CA PRO A 436 19.57 -20.95 -5.72
C PRO A 436 19.23 -22.10 -6.68
N ASP A 437 18.11 -21.97 -7.38
CA ASP A 437 17.68 -22.92 -8.40
C ASP A 437 18.60 -22.88 -9.64
N GLU A 438 19.07 -24.05 -10.08
CA GLU A 438 19.99 -24.22 -11.21
C GLU A 438 19.34 -23.88 -12.55
N HIS A 439 18.01 -23.96 -12.63
CA HIS A 439 17.24 -23.70 -13.85
C HIS A 439 16.63 -22.29 -13.90
N SER A 440 17.14 -21.36 -13.08
CA SER A 440 16.67 -19.97 -13.07
C SER A 440 17.16 -19.18 -14.30
N VAL A 441 16.24 -18.53 -15.01
CA VAL A 441 16.54 -17.72 -16.20
C VAL A 441 16.85 -16.28 -15.80
N TRP A 442 18.02 -15.79 -16.18
CA TRP A 442 18.45 -14.42 -15.88
C TRP A 442 17.94 -13.41 -16.93
N CYS A 443 16.84 -12.70 -16.60
CA CYS A 443 16.25 -11.66 -17.45
C CYS A 443 15.74 -10.47 -16.60
N PRO A 444 16.63 -9.71 -15.93
CA PRO A 444 16.24 -8.71 -14.94
C PRO A 444 15.41 -7.56 -15.53
N GLU A 445 15.71 -7.11 -16.75
CA GLU A 445 15.00 -5.99 -17.38
C GLU A 445 13.53 -6.35 -17.66
N GLN A 446 13.28 -7.52 -18.24
CA GLN A 446 11.92 -8.01 -18.51
C GLN A 446 11.13 -8.26 -17.22
N LEU A 447 11.78 -8.83 -16.19
CA LEU A 447 11.15 -9.06 -14.89
C LEU A 447 10.80 -7.73 -14.21
N LEU A 448 11.69 -6.74 -14.27
CA LEU A 448 11.44 -5.41 -13.72
C LEU A 448 10.31 -4.69 -14.46
N GLN A 449 10.20 -4.84 -15.79
CA GLN A 449 9.07 -4.32 -16.56
C GLN A 449 7.74 -5.02 -16.20
N ARG A 450 7.75 -6.33 -15.91
CA ARG A 450 6.56 -7.02 -15.36
C ARG A 450 6.18 -6.51 -13.98
N VAL A 451 7.18 -6.22 -13.12
CA VAL A 451 6.92 -5.57 -11.82
C VAL A 451 6.30 -4.20 -12.02
N LEU A 452 6.83 -3.38 -12.92
CA LEU A 452 6.29 -2.06 -13.26
C LEU A 452 4.84 -2.14 -13.73
N ALA A 453 4.51 -3.12 -14.58
CA ALA A 453 3.15 -3.31 -15.08
C ALA A 453 2.12 -3.44 -13.96
N HIS A 454 2.47 -4.11 -12.87
CA HIS A 454 1.58 -4.25 -11.72
C HIS A 454 1.75 -3.13 -10.72
N VAL A 455 2.96 -2.68 -10.40
CA VAL A 455 3.20 -1.74 -9.30
C VAL A 455 2.96 -0.27 -9.70
N HIS A 456 3.07 0.02 -11.00
CA HIS A 456 2.92 1.31 -11.66
C HIS A 456 3.93 2.41 -11.31
N TYR A 457 4.77 2.25 -10.29
CA TYR A 457 5.78 3.25 -9.93
C TYR A 457 7.15 2.61 -9.79
N LEU A 458 8.11 3.09 -10.59
CA LEU A 458 9.53 2.82 -10.43
C LEU A 458 10.30 4.14 -10.47
N PRO A 459 11.38 4.30 -9.69
CA PRO A 459 12.31 5.40 -9.86
C PRO A 459 12.89 5.45 -11.29
N GLU A 460 13.11 6.66 -11.81
CA GLU A 460 13.49 6.90 -13.21
C GLU A 460 14.85 6.26 -13.55
N HIS A 461 15.81 6.29 -12.62
CA HIS A 461 17.16 5.76 -12.83
C HIS A 461 17.23 4.22 -12.89
N TRP A 462 16.13 3.51 -12.63
CA TRP A 462 16.09 2.05 -12.70
C TRP A 462 15.95 1.52 -14.12
N GLN A 463 15.32 2.29 -15.01
CA GLN A 463 15.06 1.87 -16.38
C GLN A 463 16.37 1.76 -17.17
N GLY A 464 16.59 0.63 -17.84
CA GLY A 464 17.84 0.32 -18.55
C GLY A 464 19.03 0.00 -17.62
N ARG A 465 18.81 -0.07 -16.30
CA ARG A 465 19.84 -0.39 -15.30
C ARG A 465 19.39 -1.49 -14.34
N ALA A 466 18.43 -2.34 -14.72
CA ALA A 466 17.85 -3.37 -13.83
C ALA A 466 18.90 -4.35 -13.27
N GLY A 467 19.99 -4.60 -13.99
CA GLY A 467 21.06 -5.51 -13.53
C GLY A 467 21.98 -4.94 -12.44
N ARG A 468 21.87 -3.65 -12.07
CA ARG A 468 22.83 -3.00 -11.15
C ARG A 468 22.52 -3.29 -9.68
N ALA A 469 23.60 -3.33 -8.89
CA ALA A 469 23.52 -3.53 -7.45
C ALA A 469 22.75 -2.41 -6.73
N GLU A 470 22.84 -1.17 -7.23
CA GLU A 470 22.10 0.00 -6.72
C GLU A 470 20.58 -0.20 -6.86
N THR A 471 20.10 -0.51 -8.07
CA THR A 471 18.69 -0.80 -8.35
C THR A 471 18.16 -1.96 -7.50
N ARG A 472 18.97 -3.00 -7.34
CA ARG A 472 18.64 -4.14 -6.46
C ARG A 472 18.54 -3.71 -4.98
N ALA A 473 19.43 -2.85 -4.50
CA ALA A 473 19.44 -2.39 -3.12
C ALA A 473 18.20 -1.53 -2.82
N GLU A 474 17.85 -0.60 -3.71
CA GLU A 474 16.63 0.21 -3.56
C GLU A 474 15.35 -0.63 -3.72
N MET A 475 15.32 -1.58 -4.66
CA MET A 475 14.21 -2.54 -4.75
C MET A 475 14.09 -3.39 -3.48
N ALA A 476 15.19 -3.73 -2.81
CA ALA A 476 15.16 -4.45 -1.54
C ALA A 476 14.56 -3.61 -0.39
N GLN A 477 14.63 -2.27 -0.44
CA GLN A 477 13.95 -1.39 0.53
C GLN A 477 12.42 -1.41 0.34
N LEU A 478 11.95 -1.58 -0.91
CA LEU A 478 10.53 -1.74 -1.20
C LEU A 478 10.04 -3.18 -0.94
N PHE A 479 10.88 -4.17 -1.26
CA PHE A 479 10.56 -5.59 -1.21
C PHE A 479 11.53 -6.35 -0.30
N GLN A 480 11.37 -6.13 1.00
CA GLN A 480 12.27 -6.60 2.05
C GLN A 480 12.04 -8.05 2.46
N TYR A 481 13.05 -8.67 3.06
CA TYR A 481 12.94 -9.99 3.66
C TYR A 481 11.98 -9.99 4.86
N LYS A 482 11.27 -11.10 5.07
CA LYS A 482 10.39 -11.27 6.24
C LYS A 482 11.19 -11.26 7.54
N ALA A 483 12.41 -11.83 7.56
CA ALA A 483 13.32 -11.73 8.70
C ALA A 483 13.67 -10.27 9.06
N VAL A 484 14.00 -9.44 8.05
CA VAL A 484 14.28 -8.01 8.24
C VAL A 484 13.06 -7.27 8.79
N PHE A 485 11.87 -7.55 8.26
CA PHE A 485 10.62 -7.01 8.81
C PHE A 485 10.41 -7.35 10.30
N ILE A 486 10.66 -8.60 10.71
CA ILE A 486 10.52 -9.02 12.10
C ILE A 486 11.55 -8.29 12.99
N LEU A 487 12.79 -8.18 12.52
CA LEU A 487 13.85 -7.46 13.23
C LEU A 487 13.53 -5.97 13.38
N GLU A 488 13.06 -5.31 12.33
CA GLU A 488 12.62 -3.91 12.38
C GLU A 488 11.47 -3.69 13.37
N GLU A 489 10.46 -4.56 13.36
CA GLU A 489 9.35 -4.47 14.32
C GLU A 489 9.79 -4.74 15.76
N LEU A 490 10.81 -5.57 15.97
CA LEU A 490 11.39 -5.84 17.27
C LEU A 490 12.26 -4.68 17.77
N LEU A 491 13.01 -4.02 16.87
CA LEU A 491 13.79 -2.82 17.16
C LEU A 491 12.93 -1.55 17.24
N SER A 492 11.68 -1.60 16.77
CA SER A 492 10.76 -0.46 16.76
C SER A 492 10.63 0.25 18.10
N PRO A 493 10.44 -0.41 19.26
CA PRO A 493 10.29 0.28 20.54
C PRO A 493 11.54 1.06 20.96
N LEU A 494 12.73 0.62 20.50
CA LEU A 494 14.01 1.27 20.78
C LEU A 494 14.28 2.45 19.84
N VAL A 495 14.04 2.27 18.54
CA VAL A 495 14.40 3.25 17.51
C VAL A 495 13.34 4.35 17.35
N THR A 496 12.06 4.03 17.53
CA THR A 496 10.95 5.00 17.40
C THR A 496 11.12 6.24 18.29
N PRO A 497 11.39 6.14 19.61
CA PRO A 497 11.59 7.33 20.44
C PRO A 497 12.78 8.18 19.97
N LEU A 498 13.87 7.55 19.50
CA LEU A 498 15.03 8.29 18.98
C LEU A 498 14.68 9.09 17.71
N ILE A 499 13.89 8.51 16.81
CA ILE A 499 13.41 9.22 15.60
C ILE A 499 12.51 10.40 16.00
N LEU A 500 11.60 10.21 16.96
CA LEU A 500 10.69 11.27 17.41
C LEU A 500 11.40 12.42 18.14
N ILE A 501 12.44 12.12 18.93
CA ILE A 501 13.19 13.11 19.72
C ILE A 501 14.20 13.86 18.85
N PHE A 502 14.93 13.16 17.97
CA PHE A 502 16.08 13.76 17.28
C PHE A 502 15.82 14.05 15.79
N ALA A 503 15.12 13.17 15.07
CA ALA A 503 14.97 13.27 13.62
C ALA A 503 13.70 14.03 13.19
N PHE A 504 12.65 14.01 14.00
CA PHE A 504 11.38 14.68 13.69
C PHE A 504 11.42 16.21 13.92
N PRO A 505 11.92 16.75 15.06
CA PRO A 505 11.90 18.18 15.33
C PRO A 505 12.51 19.08 14.23
N PRO A 506 13.66 18.75 13.61
CA PRO A 506 14.21 19.61 12.55
C PRO A 506 13.30 19.72 11.32
N ARG A 507 12.41 18.76 11.09
CA ARG A 507 11.46 18.74 9.97
C ARG A 507 10.08 19.29 10.32
N ALA A 508 9.85 19.70 11.56
CA ALA A 508 8.53 20.16 12.00
C ALA A 508 8.04 21.38 11.22
N LEU A 509 8.95 22.30 10.85
CA LEU A 509 8.61 23.48 10.05
C LEU A 509 8.15 23.10 8.64
N ASP A 510 8.88 22.23 7.95
CA ASP A 510 8.54 21.75 6.61
C ASP A 510 7.18 21.03 6.59
N ILE A 511 6.88 20.27 7.66
CA ILE A 511 5.59 19.60 7.81
C ILE A 511 4.46 20.62 7.97
N VAL A 512 4.63 21.64 8.82
CA VAL A 512 3.61 22.70 9.00
C VAL A 512 3.41 23.49 7.70
N ASP A 513 4.48 23.86 7.01
CA ASP A 513 4.39 24.55 5.71
C ASP A 513 3.75 23.64 4.65
N PHE A 514 3.97 22.32 4.69
CA PHE A 514 3.26 21.37 3.85
C PHE A 514 1.75 21.35 4.11
N PHE A 515 1.32 21.25 5.38
CA PHE A 515 -0.12 21.29 5.70
C PHE A 515 -0.78 22.61 5.33
N ARG A 516 -0.06 23.74 5.42
CA ARG A 516 -0.60 25.03 4.95
C ARG A 516 -0.74 25.08 3.43
N ASN A 517 0.30 24.70 2.70
CA ASN A 517 0.37 24.89 1.25
C ASN A 517 -0.40 23.82 0.46
N PHE A 518 -0.53 22.60 1.01
CA PHE A 518 -1.10 21.44 0.32
C PHE A 518 -2.43 20.96 0.92
N THR A 519 -3.16 21.83 1.63
CA THR A 519 -4.53 21.57 2.09
C THR A 519 -5.51 22.43 1.32
N VAL A 520 -6.60 21.83 0.86
CA VAL A 520 -7.70 22.55 0.21
C VAL A 520 -9.00 22.19 0.90
N GLU A 521 -9.82 23.20 1.13
CA GLU A 521 -11.15 23.04 1.71
C GLU A 521 -12.15 22.74 0.60
N VAL A 522 -12.75 21.55 0.64
CA VAL A 522 -13.80 21.15 -0.30
C VAL A 522 -15.15 21.26 0.38
N ALA A 523 -16.04 22.07 -0.19
CA ALA A 523 -17.38 22.28 0.34
C ALA A 523 -18.09 20.96 0.66
N GLY A 524 -18.59 20.79 1.88
CA GLY A 524 -19.30 19.57 2.31
C GLY A 524 -18.40 18.39 2.70
N VAL A 525 -17.11 18.36 2.35
CA VAL A 525 -16.14 17.33 2.81
C VAL A 525 -15.23 17.88 3.90
N GLY A 526 -14.75 19.12 3.78
CA GLY A 526 -13.79 19.75 4.68
C GLY A 526 -12.36 19.77 4.11
N ASP A 527 -11.37 19.81 4.99
CA ASP A 527 -9.96 19.97 4.62
C ASP A 527 -9.32 18.68 4.12
N ILE A 528 -8.94 18.63 2.85
CA ILE A 528 -8.32 17.47 2.20
C ILE A 528 -6.95 17.81 1.63
N CYS A 529 -6.13 16.78 1.42
CA CYS A 529 -4.86 16.94 0.74
C CYS A 529 -5.10 17.36 -0.73
N SER A 530 -4.45 18.44 -1.14
CA SER A 530 -4.53 19.02 -2.50
C SER A 530 -4.23 18.02 -3.61
N PHE A 531 -3.19 17.18 -3.45
CA PHE A 531 -2.86 16.10 -4.40
C PHE A 531 -3.99 15.09 -4.58
N ALA A 532 -4.84 14.89 -3.57
CA ALA A 532 -5.98 13.97 -3.65
C ALA A 532 -7.14 14.53 -4.50
N GLN A 533 -7.09 15.77 -4.95
CA GLN A 533 -8.05 16.28 -5.94
C GLN A 533 -7.77 15.76 -7.35
N LEU A 534 -6.61 15.13 -7.57
CA LEU A 534 -6.19 14.60 -8.88
C LEU A 534 -6.10 15.72 -9.94
N ASP A 535 -5.73 16.93 -9.52
CA ASP A 535 -5.66 18.09 -10.40
C ASP A 535 -4.28 18.23 -11.06
N VAL A 536 -4.24 17.87 -12.34
CA VAL A 536 -3.04 17.93 -13.19
C VAL A 536 -2.56 19.37 -13.40
N ARG A 537 -3.44 20.38 -13.31
CA ARG A 537 -3.03 21.78 -13.50
C ARG A 537 -2.10 22.25 -12.39
N HIS A 538 -2.50 22.00 -11.14
CA HIS A 538 -1.80 22.50 -9.95
C HIS A 538 -0.71 21.56 -9.43
N HIS A 539 -0.77 20.26 -9.76
CA HIS A 539 0.13 19.24 -9.23
C HIS A 539 0.70 18.26 -10.27
N GLY A 540 0.45 18.48 -11.56
CA GLY A 540 1.01 17.66 -12.63
C GLY A 540 2.52 17.85 -12.78
N ASN A 541 3.21 16.82 -13.26
CA ASN A 541 4.63 16.87 -13.59
C ASN A 541 4.80 16.96 -15.10
N PRO A 542 5.36 18.05 -15.66
CA PRO A 542 5.40 18.29 -17.10
C PRO A 542 6.09 17.19 -17.91
N GLN A 543 6.96 16.39 -17.27
CA GLN A 543 7.65 15.26 -17.88
C GLN A 543 6.73 14.03 -18.12
N TRP A 544 5.47 14.06 -17.67
CA TRP A 544 4.51 12.95 -17.74
C TRP A 544 3.28 13.31 -18.58
N LEU A 545 3.50 13.81 -19.81
CA LEU A 545 2.45 14.26 -20.76
C LEU A 545 1.56 15.41 -20.26
N SER A 546 1.89 16.05 -19.15
CA SER A 546 1.17 17.24 -18.67
C SER A 546 1.81 18.56 -19.10
N GLY A 547 2.85 18.53 -19.95
CA GLY A 547 3.40 19.71 -20.61
C GLY A 547 2.32 20.47 -21.40
N GLY A 548 2.13 21.75 -21.07
CA GLY A 548 1.04 22.59 -21.62
C GLY A 548 -0.32 22.43 -20.92
N HIS A 549 -0.43 21.53 -19.95
CA HIS A 549 -1.61 21.34 -19.11
C HIS A 549 -1.34 21.60 -17.61
N THR A 550 -0.08 21.81 -17.22
CA THR A 550 0.34 22.12 -15.86
C THR A 550 0.91 23.53 -15.74
N GLU A 551 0.53 24.21 -14.67
CA GLU A 551 1.03 25.53 -14.27
C GLU A 551 1.86 25.42 -12.97
N ALA A 552 2.14 24.19 -12.53
CA ALA A 552 2.71 23.91 -11.23
C ALA A 552 4.21 24.20 -11.18
N PRO A 553 4.70 25.01 -10.21
CA PRO A 553 6.14 25.12 -9.94
C PRO A 553 6.68 23.79 -9.37
N PRO A 554 7.98 23.48 -9.52
CA PRO A 554 8.56 22.18 -9.15
C PRO A 554 8.24 21.75 -7.71
N GLU A 555 8.18 22.69 -6.78
CA GLU A 555 7.84 22.43 -5.38
C GLU A 555 6.41 21.90 -5.19
N ARG A 556 5.46 22.28 -6.07
CA ARG A 556 4.05 21.87 -5.99
C ARG A 556 3.71 20.62 -6.81
N GLN A 557 4.60 20.19 -7.70
CA GLN A 557 4.39 19.01 -8.56
C GLN A 557 4.43 17.71 -7.74
N ALA A 558 3.67 16.69 -8.12
CA ALA A 558 3.86 15.36 -7.55
C ALA A 558 5.06 14.65 -8.19
N GLU A 559 5.88 13.96 -7.39
CA GLU A 559 7.06 13.24 -7.89
C GLU A 559 6.64 11.94 -8.60
N HIS A 560 7.39 11.57 -9.66
CA HIS A 560 7.21 10.33 -10.44
C HIS A 560 5.81 10.15 -11.08
N GLY A 561 5.21 11.23 -11.60
CA GLY A 561 3.94 11.16 -12.33
C GLY A 561 2.75 10.70 -11.49
N LYS A 562 2.83 10.87 -10.17
CA LYS A 562 1.86 10.30 -9.22
C LYS A 562 0.46 10.88 -9.37
N THR A 563 0.33 12.16 -9.73
CA THR A 563 -0.96 12.80 -9.99
C THR A 563 -1.63 12.18 -11.22
N GLU A 564 -0.89 12.05 -12.32
CA GLU A 564 -1.35 11.54 -13.61
C GLU A 564 -1.78 10.06 -13.52
N LEU A 565 -0.91 9.22 -12.96
CA LEU A 565 -1.20 7.79 -12.77
C LEU A 565 -2.35 7.57 -11.78
N SER A 566 -2.44 8.38 -10.72
CA SER A 566 -3.57 8.33 -9.78
C SER A 566 -4.89 8.73 -10.43
N LEU A 567 -4.89 9.78 -11.24
CA LEU A 567 -6.07 10.23 -11.98
C LEU A 567 -6.59 9.14 -12.91
N MET A 568 -5.69 8.58 -13.71
CA MET A 568 -6.04 7.57 -14.70
C MET A 568 -6.58 6.31 -14.04
N ARG A 569 -5.90 5.84 -12.99
CA ARG A 569 -6.33 4.67 -12.20
C ARG A 569 -7.70 4.89 -11.56
N PHE A 570 -7.93 6.08 -10.99
CA PHE A 570 -9.20 6.40 -10.36
C PHE A 570 -10.36 6.42 -11.38
N ALA A 571 -10.13 7.00 -12.57
CA ALA A 571 -11.09 7.03 -13.67
C ALA A 571 -11.43 5.62 -14.20
N LEU A 572 -10.44 4.73 -14.34
CA LEU A 572 -10.66 3.35 -14.78
C LEU A 572 -11.39 2.51 -13.72
N SER A 573 -11.07 2.71 -12.44
CA SER A 573 -11.68 1.95 -11.34
C SER A 573 -13.12 2.40 -11.05
N ASN A 574 -13.45 3.66 -11.35
CA ASN A 574 -14.73 4.30 -11.05
C ASN A 574 -15.33 4.91 -12.34
N PRO A 575 -15.89 4.09 -13.25
CA PRO A 575 -16.33 4.56 -14.57
C PRO A 575 -17.57 5.48 -14.55
N ARG A 576 -18.29 5.54 -13.42
CA ARG A 576 -19.45 6.42 -13.24
C ARG A 576 -19.05 7.81 -12.76
N TRP A 577 -17.84 7.96 -12.23
CA TRP A 577 -17.29 9.24 -11.83
C TRP A 577 -17.06 10.13 -13.05
N ARG A 578 -17.54 11.37 -12.98
CA ARG A 578 -17.33 12.38 -14.01
C ARG A 578 -16.11 13.23 -13.65
N PRO A 579 -14.99 13.11 -14.36
CA PRO A 579 -13.80 13.89 -14.04
C PRO A 579 -14.05 15.39 -14.28
N PRO A 580 -13.46 16.28 -13.46
CA PRO A 580 -13.47 17.72 -13.70
C PRO A 580 -12.92 18.09 -15.09
N PRO A 581 -13.27 19.26 -15.66
CA PRO A 581 -12.85 19.64 -17.01
C PRO A 581 -11.32 19.58 -17.25
N PRO A 582 -10.44 20.03 -16.33
CA PRO A 582 -8.99 19.88 -16.49
C PRO A 582 -8.54 18.43 -16.62
N ALA A 583 -9.01 17.57 -15.73
CA ALA A 583 -8.72 16.14 -15.73
C ALA A 583 -9.25 15.45 -17.01
N ARG A 584 -10.45 15.83 -17.46
CA ARG A 584 -11.04 15.32 -18.71
C ARG A 584 -10.23 15.71 -19.94
N ARG A 585 -9.70 16.95 -20.00
CA ARG A 585 -8.82 17.39 -21.10
C ARG A 585 -7.53 16.58 -21.14
N PHE A 586 -6.90 16.37 -19.99
CA PHE A 586 -5.70 15.54 -19.90
C PHE A 586 -5.95 14.09 -20.35
N LEU A 587 -7.01 13.44 -19.84
CA LEU A 587 -7.37 12.08 -20.25
C LEU A 587 -7.70 12.00 -21.75
N GLY A 588 -8.39 13.01 -22.30
CA GLY A 588 -8.65 13.12 -23.74
C GLY A 588 -7.36 13.25 -24.57
N HIS A 589 -6.41 14.08 -24.13
CA HIS A 589 -5.11 14.24 -24.77
C HIS A 589 -4.30 12.93 -24.73
N LEU A 590 -4.26 12.26 -23.58
CA LEU A 590 -3.60 10.96 -23.42
C LEU A 590 -4.19 9.92 -24.40
N HIS A 591 -5.52 9.85 -24.49
CA HIS A 591 -6.17 8.94 -25.41
C HIS A 591 -5.89 9.28 -26.88
N ALA A 592 -5.88 10.56 -27.24
CA ALA A 592 -5.52 11.00 -28.59
C ALA A 592 -4.07 10.64 -28.92
N GLN A 593 -3.14 10.78 -27.97
CA GLN A 593 -1.74 10.35 -28.13
C GLN A 593 -1.64 8.83 -28.34
N VAL A 594 -2.29 8.03 -27.49
CA VAL A 594 -2.31 6.57 -27.63
C VAL A 594 -2.87 6.15 -28.99
N THR A 595 -3.91 6.82 -29.48
CA THR A 595 -4.52 6.50 -30.78
C THR A 595 -3.61 6.87 -31.94
N ARG A 596 -2.91 8.00 -31.87
CA ARG A 596 -1.92 8.42 -32.87
C ARG A 596 -0.76 7.43 -32.93
N ASP A 597 -0.21 7.05 -31.79
CA ASP A 597 0.94 6.15 -31.72
C ASP A 597 0.54 4.72 -32.13
N ALA A 598 -0.70 4.30 -31.84
CA ALA A 598 -1.27 3.05 -32.33
C ALA A 598 -1.47 3.03 -33.86
N ALA A 599 -1.83 4.15 -34.48
CA ALA A 599 -1.98 4.24 -35.93
C ALA A 599 -0.64 4.08 -36.68
N THR A 600 0.46 4.44 -36.02
CA THR A 600 1.83 4.24 -36.55
C THR A 600 2.43 2.87 -36.26
N ALA A 601 1.72 2.03 -35.49
CA ALA A 601 2.22 0.76 -34.97
C ALA A 601 1.65 -0.45 -35.73
N PRO A 602 2.34 -1.61 -35.70
CA PRO A 602 1.83 -2.84 -36.32
C PRO A 602 0.51 -3.29 -35.67
N PRO A 603 -0.41 -3.91 -36.44
CA PRO A 603 -1.73 -4.29 -35.94
C PRO A 603 -1.63 -5.23 -34.73
N ALA A 604 -2.52 -5.06 -33.75
CA ALA A 604 -2.51 -5.84 -32.50
C ALA A 604 -2.76 -7.35 -32.67
N ARG A 605 -3.38 -7.77 -33.80
CA ARG A 605 -3.73 -9.17 -34.09
C ARG A 605 -2.52 -10.12 -34.14
N PRO A 606 -1.46 -9.84 -34.92
CA PRO A 606 -0.23 -10.65 -34.89
C PRO A 606 0.49 -10.63 -33.53
N LEU A 607 0.42 -9.53 -32.76
CA LEU A 607 1.02 -9.44 -31.42
C LEU A 607 0.37 -10.38 -30.40
N LEU A 608 -0.93 -10.65 -30.57
CA LEU A 608 -1.69 -11.61 -29.75
C LEU A 608 -1.60 -13.05 -30.27
N ALA A 609 -1.25 -13.25 -31.55
CA ALA A 609 -1.29 -14.56 -32.22
C ALA A 609 0.07 -15.27 -32.35
N GLU A 610 1.20 -14.55 -32.45
CA GLU A 610 2.53 -15.16 -32.72
C GLU A 610 3.43 -15.39 -31.49
N GLY A 611 2.89 -15.31 -30.27
CA GLY A 611 3.63 -15.80 -29.10
C GLY A 611 3.61 -17.34 -29.03
N PRO A 612 4.69 -18.04 -28.62
CA PRO A 612 4.66 -19.48 -28.33
C PRO A 612 3.71 -19.86 -27.16
N LEU A 613 2.98 -18.88 -26.62
CA LEU A 613 1.89 -18.99 -25.67
C LEU A 613 0.52 -19.24 -26.31
N ALA A 614 0.38 -19.27 -27.65
CA ALA A 614 -0.91 -19.62 -28.29
C ALA A 614 -1.45 -21.00 -27.82
N ALA A 615 -0.57 -21.92 -27.41
CA ALA A 615 -0.97 -23.17 -26.77
C ALA A 615 -1.42 -23.02 -25.30
N SER A 616 -0.93 -22.01 -24.56
CA SER A 616 -1.43 -21.63 -23.22
C SER A 616 -2.66 -20.72 -23.28
N LEU A 617 -2.92 -20.04 -24.40
CA LEU A 617 -4.17 -19.31 -24.66
C LEU A 617 -5.39 -20.25 -24.76
N LEU A 618 -5.16 -21.55 -24.98
CA LEU A 618 -6.16 -22.61 -24.90
C LEU A 618 -6.36 -23.14 -23.46
N SER A 619 -5.55 -22.71 -22.49
CA SER A 619 -5.87 -22.86 -21.07
C SER A 619 -6.77 -21.68 -20.69
N GLU A 620 -8.06 -21.97 -20.58
CA GLU A 620 -9.20 -21.04 -20.55
C GLU A 620 -9.22 -20.00 -19.40
N ASP A 621 -8.19 -19.95 -18.54
CA ASP A 621 -8.08 -19.04 -17.39
C ASP A 621 -7.23 -17.77 -17.65
N SER A 622 -6.43 -17.70 -18.73
CA SER A 622 -5.33 -16.70 -18.84
C SER A 622 -5.49 -15.59 -19.88
N ALA A 623 -6.49 -15.63 -20.77
CA ALA A 623 -6.56 -14.75 -21.94
C ALA A 623 -6.83 -13.26 -21.63
N LEU A 624 -7.42 -12.95 -20.46
CA LEU A 624 -7.67 -11.57 -20.00
C LEU A 624 -6.78 -11.16 -18.82
N ALA A 625 -5.92 -12.06 -18.35
CA ALA A 625 -5.05 -11.76 -17.22
C ALA A 625 -4.00 -10.71 -17.66
N PRO A 626 -3.73 -9.67 -16.85
CA PRO A 626 -2.72 -8.66 -17.17
C PRO A 626 -1.35 -9.27 -17.51
N GLU A 627 -1.03 -10.44 -16.97
CA GLU A 627 0.18 -11.22 -17.30
C GLU A 627 0.31 -11.57 -18.79
N GLY A 628 -0.78 -12.01 -19.44
CA GLY A 628 -0.76 -12.41 -20.85
C GLY A 628 -0.57 -11.23 -21.80
N LEU A 629 -1.22 -10.11 -21.50
CA LEU A 629 -1.09 -8.86 -22.26
C LEU A 629 0.30 -8.25 -22.10
N VAL A 630 0.82 -8.21 -20.86
CA VAL A 630 2.18 -7.71 -20.59
C VAL A 630 3.23 -8.61 -21.23
N ALA A 631 3.06 -9.94 -21.18
CA ALA A 631 3.95 -10.86 -21.89
C ALA A 631 3.95 -10.60 -23.40
N SER A 632 2.78 -10.34 -24.00
CA SER A 632 2.64 -10.01 -25.42
C SER A 632 3.38 -8.72 -25.79
N VAL A 633 3.28 -7.66 -24.98
CA VAL A 633 4.04 -6.41 -25.16
C VAL A 633 5.55 -6.65 -25.11
N LEU A 634 6.01 -7.41 -24.11
CA LEU A 634 7.43 -7.67 -23.90
C LEU A 634 8.02 -8.53 -25.02
N MET A 635 7.24 -9.49 -25.53
CA MET A 635 7.63 -10.32 -26.68
C MET A 635 7.65 -9.51 -27.98
N ALA A 636 6.66 -8.65 -28.22
CA ALA A 636 6.62 -7.75 -29.37
C ALA A 636 7.86 -6.84 -29.44
N SER A 637 8.33 -6.42 -28.28
CA SER A 637 9.51 -5.55 -28.14
C SER A 637 10.84 -6.30 -28.31
N GLY A 638 10.85 -7.60 -28.00
CA GLY A 638 12.06 -8.45 -28.09
C GLY A 638 12.24 -9.18 -29.43
N LEU A 639 11.14 -9.58 -30.10
CA LEU A 639 11.19 -10.37 -31.34
C LEU A 639 11.39 -9.53 -32.61
N VAL A 640 10.92 -8.27 -32.64
CA VAL A 640 11.02 -7.42 -33.84
C VAL A 640 12.44 -6.88 -34.09
N ALA A 641 13.38 -7.11 -33.15
CA ALA A 641 14.79 -6.78 -33.35
C ALA A 641 15.52 -7.73 -34.32
N ARG A 642 14.92 -8.83 -34.81
CA ARG A 642 15.68 -9.89 -35.52
C ARG A 642 15.06 -10.48 -36.79
N ASP A 643 13.83 -10.14 -37.20
CA ASP A 643 13.25 -10.66 -38.47
C ASP A 643 13.05 -9.53 -39.51
N PRO A 644 13.77 -9.55 -40.65
CA PRO A 644 13.70 -8.50 -41.69
C PRO A 644 12.38 -8.47 -42.48
N ARG A 645 11.42 -9.36 -42.17
CA ARG A 645 10.09 -9.39 -42.81
C ARG A 645 9.08 -8.42 -42.21
N PHE A 646 9.36 -7.86 -41.03
CA PHE A 646 8.57 -6.80 -40.41
C PHE A 646 9.30 -5.46 -40.60
N GLY A 647 8.71 -4.54 -41.37
CA GLY A 647 9.23 -3.18 -41.48
C GLY A 647 9.24 -2.45 -40.12
N GLN A 648 10.20 -1.53 -39.96
CA GLN A 648 10.51 -0.66 -38.81
C GLN A 648 10.54 -1.31 -37.40
N PRO A 649 11.55 -0.99 -36.56
CA PRO A 649 11.60 -1.49 -35.19
C PRO A 649 10.38 -1.02 -34.39
N CYS A 650 9.56 -1.96 -33.92
CA CYS A 650 8.43 -1.67 -33.05
C CYS A 650 8.95 -1.35 -31.65
N SER A 651 8.77 -0.11 -31.21
CA SER A 651 9.02 0.25 -29.82
C SER A 651 7.99 -0.43 -28.91
N THR A 652 8.39 -0.68 -27.66
CA THR A 652 7.48 -1.12 -26.60
C THR A 652 6.24 -0.21 -26.50
N ALA A 653 6.42 1.11 -26.69
CA ALA A 653 5.35 2.10 -26.61
C ALA A 653 4.32 1.92 -27.74
N SER A 654 4.77 1.72 -28.98
CA SER A 654 3.91 1.43 -30.13
C SER A 654 3.14 0.10 -29.98
N ALA A 655 3.78 -0.94 -29.41
CA ALA A 655 3.11 -2.20 -29.12
C ALA A 655 2.03 -2.04 -28.03
N THR A 656 2.33 -1.32 -26.94
CA THR A 656 1.33 -1.01 -25.90
C THR A 656 0.18 -0.17 -26.43
N ALA A 657 0.45 0.84 -27.26
CA ALA A 657 -0.57 1.70 -27.85
C ALA A 657 -1.54 0.90 -28.74
N SER A 658 -1.02 -0.03 -29.55
CA SER A 658 -1.82 -0.91 -30.40
C SER A 658 -2.76 -1.81 -29.59
N LEU A 659 -2.27 -2.37 -28.48
CA LEU A 659 -3.10 -3.19 -27.58
C LEU A 659 -4.14 -2.35 -26.86
N LEU A 660 -3.79 -1.16 -26.38
CA LEU A 660 -4.72 -0.22 -25.77
C LEU A 660 -5.84 0.20 -26.73
N ALA A 661 -5.51 0.46 -28.00
CA ALA A 661 -6.51 0.74 -29.03
C ALA A 661 -7.44 -0.46 -29.26
N SER A 662 -6.90 -1.69 -29.24
CA SER A 662 -7.68 -2.91 -29.46
C SER A 662 -8.65 -3.24 -28.33
N LEU A 663 -8.31 -2.95 -27.07
CA LEU A 663 -9.19 -3.12 -25.91
C LEU A 663 -10.41 -2.19 -25.97
N ARG A 664 -10.31 -1.11 -26.75
CA ARG A 664 -11.33 -0.07 -26.86
C ARG A 664 -12.30 -0.32 -28.01
N THR A 665 -11.91 -1.07 -29.03
CA THR A 665 -12.79 -1.52 -30.12
C THR A 665 -13.55 -2.78 -29.71
N PRO A 666 -14.89 -2.83 -29.80
CA PRO A 666 -15.63 -4.05 -29.55
C PRO A 666 -15.14 -5.15 -30.49
N LEU A 667 -14.81 -6.30 -29.92
CA LEU A 667 -14.33 -7.49 -30.62
C LEU A 667 -15.45 -8.02 -31.56
N GLY A 668 -15.58 -7.44 -32.74
CA GLY A 668 -16.69 -7.77 -33.64
C GLY A 668 -16.86 -6.80 -34.81
N THR A 669 -15.86 -6.68 -35.68
CA THR A 669 -16.07 -6.31 -37.10
C THR A 669 -14.78 -6.58 -37.88
N PRO A 670 -14.77 -7.55 -38.82
CA PRO A 670 -13.67 -7.66 -39.76
C PRO A 670 -13.77 -6.49 -40.78
N PRO A 671 -12.67 -5.79 -41.10
CA PRO A 671 -12.69 -4.81 -42.18
C PRO A 671 -12.53 -5.55 -43.52
N GLY A 672 -13.49 -5.36 -44.42
CA GLY A 672 -13.32 -5.63 -45.84
C GLY A 672 -14.42 -6.46 -46.47
N THR A 673 -15.37 -5.81 -47.15
CA THR A 673 -15.72 -6.10 -48.57
C THR A 673 -16.68 -5.02 -49.11
N PRO A 674 -16.60 -4.65 -50.40
CA PRO A 674 -17.24 -3.45 -50.97
C PRO A 674 -18.70 -3.70 -51.39
N LEU A 675 -19.47 -2.61 -51.49
CA LEU A 675 -20.84 -2.55 -52.05
C LEU A 675 -20.96 -3.23 -53.43
N PRO A 676 -22.09 -3.91 -53.70
CA PRO A 676 -23.19 -3.33 -54.50
C PRO A 676 -24.58 -3.69 -53.89
N GLY A 677 -25.71 -3.04 -54.11
CA GLY A 677 -26.25 -2.41 -55.32
C GLY A 677 -27.59 -3.10 -55.68
N GLN A 678 -28.72 -2.46 -55.34
CA GLN A 678 -29.99 -2.41 -56.08
C GLN A 678 -30.81 -3.69 -56.39
N GLY A 679 -32.05 -3.76 -55.88
CA GLY A 679 -33.09 -4.65 -56.42
C GLY A 679 -34.33 -4.84 -55.52
N ARG A 680 -35.49 -4.35 -55.97
CA ARG A 680 -36.84 -4.46 -55.38
C ARG A 680 -37.39 -5.90 -55.40
N GLY A 681 -38.28 -6.23 -54.45
CA GLY A 681 -39.37 -7.20 -54.64
C GLY A 681 -39.80 -7.98 -53.39
N ALA A 682 -40.98 -7.64 -52.85
CA ALA A 682 -41.86 -8.54 -52.08
C ALA A 682 -43.01 -8.99 -53.02
N PRO A 683 -44.01 -9.82 -52.63
CA PRO A 683 -44.30 -10.49 -51.35
C PRO A 683 -44.74 -11.99 -51.49
N ASP A 684 -44.95 -12.68 -50.36
CA ASP A 684 -46.12 -13.52 -50.02
C ASP A 684 -45.81 -14.65 -49.01
N SER A 685 -46.61 -14.69 -47.95
CA SER A 685 -46.64 -15.68 -46.85
C SER A 685 -47.57 -16.87 -47.21
N PRO A 686 -47.93 -17.83 -46.31
CA PRO A 686 -47.36 -18.26 -45.02
C PRO A 686 -47.20 -19.81 -44.91
N GLY A 687 -46.49 -20.32 -43.89
CA GLY A 687 -46.68 -21.73 -43.50
C GLY A 687 -45.54 -22.39 -42.72
N GLU A 688 -45.84 -22.72 -41.48
CA GLU A 688 -45.34 -23.85 -40.68
C GLU A 688 -43.99 -23.76 -39.93
N HIS A 689 -44.15 -23.94 -38.63
CA HIS A 689 -43.16 -24.23 -37.61
C HIS A 689 -42.27 -25.41 -37.98
N LEU A 690 -40.95 -25.24 -37.86
CA LEU A 690 -40.02 -26.26 -37.37
C LEU A 690 -38.69 -25.58 -36.99
N SER A 691 -38.18 -25.97 -35.82
CA SER A 691 -37.00 -25.48 -35.11
C SER A 691 -35.72 -25.45 -35.94
N PRO A 692 -34.80 -24.48 -35.72
CA PRO A 692 -33.40 -24.65 -36.08
C PRO A 692 -32.55 -24.78 -34.81
N GLU A 693 -32.11 -26.01 -34.60
CA GLU A 693 -30.84 -26.33 -33.94
C GLU A 693 -29.67 -25.72 -34.75
N GLU A 694 -28.55 -25.50 -34.06
CA GLU A 694 -27.22 -25.18 -34.62
C GLU A 694 -26.93 -23.73 -35.05
N ARG A 695 -26.79 -22.85 -34.04
CA ARG A 695 -25.72 -21.85 -34.03
C ARG A 695 -24.59 -22.38 -33.13
N PRO A 696 -23.30 -22.13 -33.41
CA PRO A 696 -22.23 -22.57 -32.52
C PRO A 696 -22.39 -21.85 -31.20
N ALA A 697 -22.84 -22.60 -30.18
CA ALA A 697 -22.96 -22.15 -28.82
C ALA A 697 -21.56 -21.87 -28.27
N LEU A 698 -21.16 -20.59 -28.29
CA LEU A 698 -20.27 -20.08 -27.26
C LEU A 698 -21.02 -20.25 -25.93
N SER A 699 -20.61 -21.27 -25.19
CA SER A 699 -21.27 -21.79 -24.00
C SER A 699 -21.67 -20.69 -23.00
N GLU A 700 -22.96 -20.40 -22.89
CA GLU A 700 -23.58 -19.60 -21.82
C GLU A 700 -23.37 -20.19 -20.41
N SER A 701 -22.85 -21.41 -20.30
CA SER A 701 -22.61 -22.09 -19.03
C SER A 701 -21.46 -21.50 -18.20
N ARG A 702 -20.52 -20.75 -18.80
CA ARG A 702 -19.37 -20.15 -18.08
C ARG A 702 -19.56 -18.70 -17.64
N LEU A 703 -20.58 -18.01 -18.16
CA LEU A 703 -20.97 -16.65 -17.69
C LEU A 703 -21.55 -16.64 -16.26
N ARG A 704 -21.68 -17.81 -15.63
CA ARG A 704 -22.28 -17.98 -14.30
C ARG A 704 -21.28 -18.02 -13.13
N SER A 705 -19.96 -18.14 -13.35
CA SER A 705 -19.00 -18.31 -12.23
C SER A 705 -18.24 -17.05 -11.81
N LEU A 706 -18.07 -16.06 -12.70
CA LEU A 706 -17.43 -14.78 -12.37
C LEU A 706 -18.49 -13.67 -12.39
N SER A 707 -18.61 -12.95 -11.28
CA SER A 707 -19.46 -11.75 -11.25
C SER A 707 -19.01 -10.79 -12.36
N ARG A 708 -19.95 -10.23 -13.13
CA ARG A 708 -19.65 -9.21 -14.17
C ARG A 708 -18.77 -8.08 -13.66
N SER A 709 -18.83 -7.76 -12.36
CA SER A 709 -17.95 -6.79 -11.70
C SER A 709 -16.49 -7.22 -11.59
N ALA A 710 -16.22 -8.50 -11.33
CA ALA A 710 -14.85 -9.02 -11.23
C ALA A 710 -14.14 -8.93 -12.59
N LEU A 711 -14.84 -9.30 -13.67
CA LEU A 711 -14.29 -9.21 -15.02
C LEU A 711 -13.98 -7.77 -15.44
N LEU A 712 -14.87 -6.82 -15.11
CA LEU A 712 -14.61 -5.39 -15.36
C LEU A 712 -13.40 -4.87 -14.57
N ALA A 713 -13.20 -5.34 -13.34
CA ALA A 713 -12.05 -4.95 -12.53
C ALA A 713 -10.72 -5.49 -13.10
N GLU A 714 -10.72 -6.72 -13.63
CA GLU A 714 -9.55 -7.30 -14.30
C GLU A 714 -9.19 -6.54 -15.59
N VAL A 715 -10.20 -6.20 -16.41
CA VAL A 715 -9.99 -5.38 -17.62
C VAL A 715 -9.43 -4.00 -17.26
N ALA A 716 -10.05 -3.31 -16.29
CA ALA A 716 -9.60 -2.01 -15.83
C ALA A 716 -8.16 -2.07 -15.30
N SER A 717 -7.79 -3.18 -14.63
CA SER A 717 -6.42 -3.36 -14.19
C SER A 717 -5.46 -3.60 -15.35
N ALA A 718 -5.82 -4.41 -16.35
CA ALA A 718 -4.96 -4.67 -17.50
C ALA A 718 -4.74 -3.40 -18.32
N GLU A 719 -5.78 -2.60 -18.53
CA GLU A 719 -5.70 -1.29 -19.17
C GLU A 719 -4.77 -0.36 -18.41
N MET A 720 -4.88 -0.31 -17.08
CA MET A 720 -3.99 0.48 -16.22
C MET A 720 -2.53 0.03 -16.34
N SER A 721 -2.28 -1.28 -16.32
CA SER A 721 -0.93 -1.85 -16.47
C SER A 721 -0.28 -1.44 -17.79
N LEU A 722 -1.03 -1.49 -18.89
CA LEU A 722 -0.55 -1.08 -20.21
C LEU A 722 -0.25 0.42 -20.28
N HIS A 723 -1.14 1.26 -19.75
CA HIS A 723 -0.90 2.70 -19.69
C HIS A 723 0.28 3.07 -18.77
N ALA A 724 0.49 2.35 -17.67
CA ALA A 724 1.65 2.58 -16.80
C ALA A 724 2.96 2.31 -17.58
N ILE A 725 3.04 1.19 -18.30
CA ILE A 725 4.19 0.87 -19.17
C ILE A 725 4.37 1.96 -20.23
N TYR A 726 3.28 2.34 -20.91
CA TYR A 726 3.29 3.33 -21.97
C TYR A 726 3.81 4.70 -21.49
N LEU A 727 3.30 5.20 -20.36
CA LEU A 727 3.71 6.49 -19.78
C LEU A 727 5.18 6.49 -19.38
N HIS A 728 5.68 5.41 -18.77
CA HIS A 728 7.09 5.31 -18.40
C HIS A 728 8.00 5.31 -19.63
N GLN A 729 7.58 4.66 -20.73
CA GLN A 729 8.37 4.59 -21.95
C GLN A 729 8.36 5.90 -22.73
N LEU A 730 7.22 6.58 -22.78
CA LEU A 730 7.13 7.88 -23.42
C LEU A 730 7.95 8.92 -22.66
N HIS A 731 7.92 8.88 -21.33
CA HIS A 731 8.80 9.68 -20.48
C HIS A 731 10.29 9.42 -20.78
N GLN A 732 10.68 8.14 -20.92
CA GLN A 732 12.04 7.77 -21.29
C GLN A 732 12.47 8.32 -22.65
N GLN A 733 11.59 8.25 -23.66
CA GLN A 733 11.85 8.79 -25.00
C GLN A 733 12.06 10.30 -24.98
N GLN A 734 11.36 11.03 -24.10
CA GLN A 734 11.52 12.47 -23.94
C GLN A 734 12.85 12.87 -23.27
N GLN A 735 13.42 11.99 -22.44
CA GLN A 735 14.69 12.25 -21.74
C GLN A 735 15.94 11.91 -22.57
N GLN A 736 15.84 11.10 -23.62
CA GLN A 736 16.96 10.86 -24.54
C GLN A 736 17.16 12.07 -25.46
N PRO A 737 18.31 12.76 -25.41
CA PRO A 737 18.59 13.82 -26.38
C PRO A 737 18.58 13.19 -27.77
N GLN A 738 17.83 13.80 -28.70
CA GLN A 738 17.96 13.48 -30.13
C GLN A 738 19.44 13.64 -30.50
N GLY A 739 20.14 12.50 -30.65
CA GLY A 739 21.46 12.51 -31.26
C GLY A 739 21.37 13.13 -32.66
N PRO A 740 22.43 13.78 -33.16
CA PRO A 740 22.40 14.39 -34.47
C PRO A 740 21.99 13.34 -35.51
N GLY A 741 21.04 13.71 -36.37
CA GLY A 741 20.40 12.82 -37.35
C GLY A 741 21.40 12.08 -38.26
N PRO A 742 20.94 11.02 -38.94
CA PRO A 742 21.81 10.14 -39.71
C PRO A 742 22.51 10.92 -40.82
N GLN A 743 23.83 11.07 -40.70
CA GLN A 743 24.66 11.49 -41.84
C GLN A 743 24.64 10.38 -42.90
N PRO A 744 24.58 10.74 -44.19
CA PRO A 744 24.48 9.75 -45.26
C PRO A 744 25.75 8.92 -45.36
N ALA A 745 25.56 7.64 -45.65
CA ALA A 745 26.59 6.63 -45.82
C ALA A 745 27.74 7.10 -46.74
N GLY A 746 28.97 7.00 -46.23
CA GLY A 746 30.18 7.22 -46.99
C GLY A 746 31.21 6.12 -46.72
N GLY A 747 31.42 5.24 -47.71
CA GLY A 747 32.69 4.58 -48.01
C GLY A 747 33.28 3.59 -47.01
N TRP A 748 33.06 2.29 -47.27
CA TRP A 748 33.91 1.22 -46.73
C TRP A 748 35.33 1.34 -47.26
N VAL A 749 36.33 1.34 -46.37
CA VAL A 749 37.73 1.01 -46.70
C VAL A 749 38.24 0.02 -45.65
N PRO A 750 38.74 -1.17 -46.02
CA PRO A 750 39.25 -2.15 -45.08
C PRO A 750 40.78 -2.11 -45.04
N THR A 751 41.40 -1.91 -43.87
CA THR A 751 42.76 -2.37 -43.60
C THR A 751 42.96 -2.48 -42.09
N GLY A 752 43.36 -3.67 -41.63
CA GLY A 752 43.58 -3.97 -40.22
C GLY A 752 44.93 -3.50 -39.68
N THR A 753 45.09 -3.57 -38.36
CA THR A 753 46.19 -4.25 -37.64
C THR A 753 46.09 -3.94 -36.15
N HIS A 754 46.45 -4.94 -35.34
CA HIS A 754 46.55 -4.90 -33.89
C HIS A 754 47.43 -3.75 -33.37
N LYS A 755 47.03 -3.14 -32.24
CA LYS A 755 47.98 -2.74 -31.19
C LYS A 755 47.33 -2.70 -29.81
N ALA A 756 48.02 -3.31 -28.87
CA ALA A 756 47.66 -3.46 -27.47
C ALA A 756 48.20 -2.30 -26.60
N LEU A 757 47.61 -2.20 -25.41
CA LEU A 757 48.02 -1.48 -24.19
C LEU A 757 48.07 0.06 -24.23
N PHE A 758 47.37 0.71 -23.29
CA PHE A 758 48.03 1.18 -22.06
C PHE A 758 47.01 1.45 -20.95
N VAL A 759 47.28 0.88 -19.78
CA VAL A 759 46.67 1.21 -18.49
C VAL A 759 47.36 2.48 -17.98
N THR A 760 46.59 3.51 -17.64
CA THR A 760 47.05 4.56 -16.73
C THR A 760 45.97 4.83 -15.70
N THR A 761 46.28 4.42 -14.48
CA THR A 761 45.69 4.85 -13.21
C THR A 761 45.70 6.38 -13.09
N GLY A 762 44.59 6.98 -12.68
CA GLY A 762 44.51 8.42 -12.46
C GLY A 762 43.20 8.86 -11.80
N SER A 763 43.21 8.80 -10.47
CA SER A 763 42.51 9.65 -9.49
C SER A 763 41.00 9.91 -9.58
N ALA A 764 40.38 9.65 -8.43
CA ALA A 764 39.03 9.97 -8.01
C ALA A 764 38.73 11.48 -7.92
N ALA A 765 37.43 11.73 -7.68
CA ALA A 765 36.78 12.91 -7.11
C ALA A 765 36.40 14.04 -8.08
N ARG A 766 35.12 14.02 -8.51
CA ARG A 766 34.30 15.23 -8.71
C ARG A 766 32.82 14.86 -8.88
N ALA A 767 32.01 15.21 -7.87
CA ALA A 767 30.68 15.84 -7.99
C ALA A 767 29.83 15.61 -6.73
N SER A 768 30.19 16.29 -5.65
CA SER A 768 29.26 16.64 -4.56
C SER A 768 29.46 18.12 -4.27
N GLN A 769 28.58 18.97 -4.79
CA GLN A 769 28.52 20.38 -4.42
C GLN A 769 27.15 20.66 -3.82
N LEU A 770 27.07 20.45 -2.51
CA LEU A 770 26.17 21.15 -1.61
C LEU A 770 26.68 22.59 -1.47
N ARG A 771 25.78 23.56 -1.64
CA ARG A 771 26.06 24.99 -1.57
C ARG A 771 25.54 25.50 -0.23
N GLU A 772 26.43 25.59 0.76
CA GLU A 772 26.25 26.41 1.96
C GLU A 772 27.06 27.70 1.82
N MET A 773 26.49 28.84 2.22
CA MET A 773 27.15 30.09 2.59
C MET A 773 26.08 31.07 3.12
N PRO A 774 26.40 32.06 3.97
CA PRO A 774 27.02 31.96 5.29
C PRO A 774 26.27 32.79 6.36
N LEU A 775 26.68 32.60 7.62
CA LEU A 775 26.26 33.30 8.84
C LEU A 775 26.64 34.80 8.85
N GLY A 776 25.80 35.62 9.48
CA GLY A 776 26.10 36.96 9.99
C GLY A 776 25.57 37.10 11.42
N GLY A 777 26.40 37.59 12.34
CA GLY A 777 26.16 37.63 13.79
C GLY A 777 25.71 38.99 14.35
N TRP A 778 25.85 39.09 15.69
CA TRP A 778 25.50 40.16 16.65
C TRP A 778 24.04 40.12 17.15
N ALA A 779 23.69 40.26 18.43
CA ALA A 779 24.42 40.47 19.69
C ALA A 779 23.50 40.06 20.87
N GLU A 780 24.10 39.86 22.05
CA GLU A 780 23.47 39.63 23.36
C GLU A 780 22.83 40.92 23.91
N GLU A 781 21.73 40.78 24.65
CA GLU A 781 21.30 41.68 25.72
C GLU A 781 20.43 40.87 26.71
N GLU A 782 20.78 40.98 28.00
CA GLU A 782 20.20 40.34 29.18
C GLU A 782 19.09 41.20 29.83
N GLU A 783 18.57 40.69 30.95
CA GLU A 783 17.65 41.28 31.95
C GLU A 783 16.14 41.10 31.70
N GLU A 784 15.27 40.78 32.66
CA GLU A 784 15.29 40.12 33.99
C GLU A 784 13.79 40.03 34.41
N GLU A 785 13.42 39.00 35.19
CA GLU A 785 12.43 38.93 36.31
C GLU A 785 10.98 39.50 36.11
N GLU A 786 9.87 38.97 36.63
CA GLU A 786 9.58 38.17 37.84
C GLU A 786 8.14 37.60 37.78
N GLU A 787 7.80 36.85 38.83
CA GLU A 787 6.70 35.92 39.12
C GLU A 787 5.26 36.47 39.13
N GLU A 788 4.28 35.56 38.91
CA GLU A 788 3.10 35.42 39.78
C GLU A 788 2.50 34.01 39.62
N GLU A 789 2.68 33.20 40.67
CA GLU A 789 2.00 31.94 40.95
C GLU A 789 0.70 32.20 41.76
N GLU A 790 -0.20 31.22 41.72
CA GLU A 790 -1.27 30.95 42.72
C GLU A 790 -2.55 31.82 42.75
N GLU A 791 -3.57 31.34 42.02
CA GLU A 791 -4.90 31.05 42.58
C GLU A 791 -5.51 29.90 41.73
N GLU A 792 -5.24 28.65 42.06
CA GLU A 792 -6.11 27.82 42.90
C GLU A 792 -7.61 27.87 42.55
N THR A 793 -8.05 26.77 41.92
CA THR A 793 -9.23 25.99 42.32
C THR A 793 -10.59 26.70 42.44
N MET A 794 -11.53 26.41 41.51
CA MET A 794 -12.77 25.70 41.87
C MET A 794 -13.69 25.43 40.67
N THR A 795 -14.38 24.28 40.76
CA THR A 795 -15.69 23.93 40.16
C THR A 795 -15.75 23.63 38.65
N MET A 796 -15.73 22.36 38.24
CA MET A 796 -16.88 21.43 38.15
C MET A 796 -17.91 21.79 37.06
N THR A 797 -17.83 21.12 35.92
CA THR A 797 -18.88 20.24 35.34
C THR A 797 -18.35 19.46 34.14
#